data_AF-A0AAV2RNI6-F1
#
_entry.id   AF-A0AAV2RNI6-F1
#
_cell.length_a   1.000
_cell.length_b   1.000
_cell.length_c   1.000
_cell.angle_alpha   90.00
_cell.angle_beta   90.00
_cell.angle_gamma   90.00
#
_symmetry.space_group_name_H-M   'P 1'
#
loop_
_entity.id
_entity.type
_entity.pdbx_description
1 polymer ?
#
loop_
_entity_poly.entity_id
_entity_poly.type
_entity_poly.pdbx_seq_one_letter_code
_entity_poly.pdbx_strand_id
1 'polypeptide(L)'
;MFAQQFAGESSSDPNKKSRDHMENLLDIREYDVPYHVRVSIDLKICVGLWYAVRGAGSGPPSITRRPDILVWADCIVMAYDIETTKLPLKFPDSATDQIMMISYMIDAQGYLITNKEIVSQDVEDFEYTPRPEFEGPFIIFNEENEMALIQRFFDHILDVKPHIFVTYNGDFFDWPFVEARAGFHGLDMHREIGFSRNNQGVYFSRPAIHMDAYCWVKRDSYLPVGSQGLKAVAKAKLRYDPVEMDPEDMCAMAAEQPQVLANYSVSDAVATYYLYIKYVHPFVFALCTIIPMEPDEVLRKGSGTLCEALLMVEAFHANIVYPNKQVSELNKMTSDGHVLDQETYVGGHVEAIESGIFRADIPCRFRMVPEAFQKLLENVDRTVKFCVEVEEGIPIDQVTNYDEVVNDIKAKLTDLRDTPCRLENPLIYHLDVGAMYPNIILTNRLQPSAMVDETVCAACDFNKPGATCQRKMNWMWRGEVIPASRSEFQRIQQQLETERFPPFKPGEPHRAFHQLGREERAAAEKKRLQEYCRKAYKRTHNTKVEEKWQTICQRENDFYVMTVRNFRDRRYEYKGLLKVAKKDVSEAQEKGDPAELKTANSRMVLYDSLQLAHKCILNSFYGYVMRKGSRWFSMEMAGVVCYTGSTIIQKSREIVEQIGRPLELDTDGIWCIMPSSFPENYVIKTSNPKKGKITISYPGAILNVMVKDHFTNHQYHDLVDAKKLDYSIRSENSIFFEVDGPYLAMILPASKEEGKKLKKRYAVFNFDGSLAELKGFEVKRRGELQLIKIFQSSVFESFLKGDTIETCYASVAKVADYWLDVLYSKAANMPDSELFELISENRSMSRSLADYGDQKSTSISTAKRLAEFLGDQMVKDAGLACRFIISKKPEGAPVTERAIPLAIFHAEPSVKHHYLRRWLKDKSITNFDIRTILDWQYYIERFSGTVQKIITIPAALQSVSNPVPRIAHPDWLHKKVLALNDSFKQRRITDMFSAKPKPKMQAKIPSQEGDDQDLFASQSTPDIEDVLTPVSQNARMGPTVTSNKRKRGGSDDTENMDNLSKSWRDVLGNPPSMGSTKEELRKWVTFQKKKWEFQLQQRQSRAKRHRKGDYPSLTGKQP
;
A
#
# COMPACT_ATOMS: atom_id res chain seq x y z
N MET A 1 24.25 33.29 -33.89
CA MET A 1 25.41 33.40 -34.82
C MET A 1 25.83 32.01 -35.29
N PHE A 2 24.96 31.25 -35.96
CA PHE A 2 25.23 29.84 -36.35
C PHE A 2 24.83 29.57 -37.81
N ALA A 3 25.37 30.37 -38.73
CA ALA A 3 25.04 30.27 -40.17
C ALA A 3 26.21 30.63 -41.10
N GLN A 4 27.45 30.73 -40.60
CA GLN A 4 28.53 31.43 -41.30
C GLN A 4 29.93 30.80 -41.11
N GLN A 5 30.00 29.47 -41.00
CA GLN A 5 31.26 28.72 -40.81
C GLN A 5 31.43 27.47 -41.69
N PHE A 6 30.54 27.23 -42.66
CA PHE A 6 30.62 26.11 -43.61
C PHE A 6 30.94 26.56 -45.06
N ALA A 7 31.93 27.44 -45.19
CA ALA A 7 32.48 27.86 -46.48
C ALA A 7 34.02 27.88 -46.38
N GLY A 8 34.65 26.73 -46.62
CA GLY A 8 36.10 26.55 -46.51
C GLY A 8 36.60 25.28 -47.21
N GLU A 9 37.44 25.50 -48.22
CA GLU A 9 38.42 24.58 -48.81
C GLU A 9 37.97 23.17 -49.25
N SER A 10 37.67 23.06 -50.55
CA SER A 10 37.49 21.79 -51.25
C SER A 10 38.83 21.14 -51.65
N SER A 11 39.50 20.45 -50.73
CA SER A 11 40.61 19.55 -51.05
C SER A 11 40.09 18.12 -51.35
N SER A 12 40.21 17.66 -52.59
CA SER A 12 39.67 16.37 -53.03
C SER A 12 40.56 15.19 -52.66
N ASP A 13 40.32 14.58 -51.50
CA ASP A 13 40.84 13.26 -51.13
C ASP A 13 39.96 12.14 -51.76
N PRO A 14 40.50 11.30 -52.66
CA PRO A 14 39.73 10.24 -53.32
C PRO A 14 39.23 9.12 -52.39
N ASN A 15 39.72 9.01 -51.15
CA ASN A 15 39.50 7.86 -50.28
C ASN A 15 38.31 8.00 -49.30
N LYS A 16 37.52 9.08 -49.36
CA LYS A 16 36.25 9.17 -48.62
C LYS A 16 35.21 8.21 -49.18
N LYS A 17 35.18 6.98 -48.64
CA LYS A 17 33.99 6.11 -48.67
C LYS A 17 32.77 6.95 -48.25
N SER A 18 31.70 6.88 -49.04
CA SER A 18 30.42 7.50 -48.70
C SER A 18 29.83 6.79 -47.48
N ARG A 19 30.13 7.31 -46.27
CA ARG A 19 29.38 6.95 -45.07
C ARG A 19 27.91 7.32 -45.29
N ASP A 20 27.01 6.42 -44.94
CA ASP A 20 25.59 6.77 -44.89
C ASP A 20 25.40 7.84 -43.81
N HIS A 21 24.72 8.93 -44.13
CA HIS A 21 24.45 9.99 -43.18
C HIS A 21 23.62 9.48 -41.98
N MET A 22 22.84 8.41 -42.15
CA MET A 22 22.11 7.73 -41.08
C MET A 22 23.03 7.13 -40.01
N GLU A 23 24.28 6.77 -40.32
CA GLU A 23 25.27 6.26 -39.33
C GLU A 23 25.64 7.30 -38.26
N ASN A 24 25.32 8.58 -38.48
CA ASN A 24 25.60 9.67 -37.53
C ASN A 24 24.43 9.93 -36.56
N LEU A 25 23.26 9.29 -36.77
CA LEU A 25 22.07 9.45 -35.93
C LEU A 25 22.14 8.49 -34.74
N LEU A 26 22.73 8.95 -33.63
CA LEU A 26 22.94 8.13 -32.42
C LEU A 26 21.63 7.83 -31.67
N ASP A 27 20.80 8.85 -31.43
CA ASP A 27 19.50 8.75 -30.76
C ASP A 27 18.67 10.03 -31.02
N ILE A 28 17.37 9.99 -30.76
CA ILE A 28 16.48 11.17 -30.68
C ILE A 28 16.25 11.55 -29.22
N ARG A 29 16.00 12.82 -28.90
CA ARG A 29 15.89 13.29 -27.51
C ARG A 29 14.63 14.12 -27.28
N GLU A 30 14.09 14.04 -26.06
CA GLU A 30 12.93 14.80 -25.57
C GLU A 30 11.62 14.62 -26.37
N TYR A 31 11.58 13.61 -27.25
CA TYR A 31 10.47 13.33 -28.18
C TYR A 31 9.17 12.86 -27.50
N ASP A 32 9.24 12.48 -26.23
CA ASP A 32 8.16 11.93 -25.41
C ASP A 32 7.62 12.92 -24.35
N VAL A 33 7.99 14.20 -24.45
CA VAL A 33 7.48 15.27 -23.58
C VAL A 33 6.09 15.70 -24.06
N PRO A 34 5.04 15.65 -23.21
CA PRO A 34 3.71 16.12 -23.60
C PRO A 34 3.70 17.61 -23.96
N TYR A 35 2.94 18.00 -24.98
CA TYR A 35 2.99 19.35 -25.54
C TYR A 35 2.58 20.44 -24.55
N HIS A 36 1.53 20.22 -23.75
CA HIS A 36 1.09 21.18 -22.72
C HIS A 36 2.13 21.32 -21.59
N VAL A 37 2.75 20.22 -21.17
CA VAL A 37 3.88 20.20 -20.21
C VAL A 37 5.07 20.98 -20.78
N ARG A 38 5.42 20.80 -22.06
CA ARG A 38 6.47 21.58 -22.75
C ARG A 38 6.18 23.07 -22.72
N VAL A 39 4.97 23.50 -23.11
CA VAL A 39 4.57 24.91 -23.09
C VAL A 39 4.60 25.50 -21.67
N SER A 40 4.15 24.73 -20.67
CA SER A 40 4.17 25.11 -19.25
C SER A 40 5.60 25.31 -18.72
N ILE A 41 6.53 24.39 -19.02
CA ILE A 41 7.95 24.49 -18.65
C ILE A 41 8.62 25.69 -19.34
N ASP A 42 8.52 25.76 -20.67
CA ASP A 42 9.28 26.72 -21.47
C ASP A 42 8.85 28.17 -21.19
N LEU A 43 7.56 28.41 -20.97
CA LEU A 43 7.00 29.74 -20.66
C LEU A 43 6.90 30.03 -19.16
N LYS A 44 7.23 29.08 -18.27
CA LYS A 44 7.08 29.17 -16.81
C LYS A 44 5.63 29.48 -16.36
N ILE A 45 4.66 28.80 -16.96
CA ILE A 45 3.23 28.98 -16.70
C ILE A 45 2.69 27.76 -15.94
N CYS A 46 2.46 27.92 -14.64
CA CYS A 46 1.84 26.94 -13.74
C CYS A 46 0.40 27.35 -13.37
N VAL A 47 -0.50 26.39 -13.16
CA VAL A 47 -1.91 26.63 -12.78
C VAL A 47 -2.02 27.01 -11.29
N GLY A 48 -3.06 27.75 -10.89
CA GLY A 48 -3.21 28.24 -9.51
C GLY A 48 -2.33 29.45 -9.15
N LEU A 49 -1.70 30.08 -10.15
CA LEU A 49 -0.99 31.35 -10.03
C LEU A 49 -1.70 32.44 -10.84
N TRP A 50 -1.59 33.70 -10.40
CA TRP A 50 -2.15 34.84 -11.10
C TRP A 50 -1.23 35.35 -12.22
N TYR A 51 -1.83 35.74 -13.35
CA TYR A 51 -1.14 36.33 -14.49
C TYR A 51 -1.92 37.52 -15.07
N ALA A 52 -1.21 38.56 -15.49
CA ALA A 52 -1.72 39.56 -16.41
C ALA A 52 -1.51 39.05 -17.84
N VAL A 53 -2.59 39.01 -18.63
CA VAL A 53 -2.57 38.57 -20.04
C VAL A 53 -2.87 39.78 -20.94
N ARG A 54 -2.07 39.99 -21.99
CA ARG A 54 -2.29 41.01 -23.01
C ARG A 54 -2.27 40.35 -24.39
N GLY A 55 -3.39 40.39 -25.11
CA GLY A 55 -3.47 39.88 -26.48
C GLY A 55 -2.62 40.72 -27.45
N ALA A 56 -1.92 40.05 -28.37
CA ALA A 56 -1.00 40.68 -29.32
C ALA A 56 -1.56 40.68 -30.77
N GLY A 57 -2.87 40.87 -30.92
CA GLY A 57 -3.56 40.75 -32.21
C GLY A 57 -3.46 39.33 -32.77
N SER A 58 -2.72 39.16 -33.86
CA SER A 58 -2.41 37.85 -34.47
C SER A 58 -1.17 37.15 -33.87
N GLY A 59 -0.43 37.81 -32.96
CA GLY A 59 0.71 37.23 -32.25
C GLY A 59 0.30 36.48 -30.97
N PRO A 60 1.21 35.66 -30.41
CA PRO A 60 0.97 34.99 -29.12
C PRO A 60 0.76 36.04 -28.00
N PRO A 61 -0.13 35.78 -27.02
CA PRO A 61 -0.40 36.72 -25.95
C PRO A 61 0.81 36.89 -25.03
N SER A 62 1.05 38.12 -24.58
CA SER A 62 2.02 38.40 -23.52
C SER A 62 1.41 38.02 -22.17
N ILE A 63 2.01 37.04 -21.49
CA ILE A 63 1.58 36.53 -20.19
C ILE A 63 2.64 36.90 -19.15
N THR A 64 2.25 37.49 -18.02
CA THR A 64 3.18 37.98 -16.99
C THR A 64 2.64 37.66 -15.60
N ARG A 65 3.40 36.92 -14.78
CA ARG A 65 3.00 36.51 -13.43
C ARG A 65 2.77 37.73 -12.51
N ARG A 66 1.75 37.64 -11.67
CA ARG A 66 1.41 38.59 -10.59
C ARG A 66 1.71 37.95 -9.22
N PRO A 67 2.93 38.12 -8.68
CA PRO A 67 3.32 37.52 -7.39
C PRO A 67 2.72 38.24 -6.18
N ASP A 68 2.12 39.41 -6.39
CA ASP A 68 1.45 40.25 -5.39
C ASP A 68 0.08 39.71 -4.94
N ILE A 69 -0.50 38.76 -5.67
CA ILE A 69 -1.77 38.10 -5.32
C ILE A 69 -1.47 36.63 -4.98
N LEU A 70 -1.65 36.28 -3.69
CA LEU A 70 -1.30 34.95 -3.15
C LEU A 70 -2.52 34.06 -2.84
N VAL A 71 -3.70 34.65 -2.66
CA VAL A 71 -4.96 33.91 -2.46
C VAL A 71 -5.46 33.44 -3.83
N TRP A 72 -6.02 32.22 -3.92
CA TRP A 72 -6.64 31.73 -5.15
C TRP A 72 -7.92 32.50 -5.49
N ALA A 73 -8.40 32.35 -6.72
CA ALA A 73 -9.73 32.84 -7.10
C ALA A 73 -10.82 31.92 -6.53
N ASP A 74 -11.96 32.50 -6.15
CA ASP A 74 -13.16 31.72 -5.82
C ASP A 74 -13.72 31.11 -7.11
N CYS A 75 -13.59 29.79 -7.24
CA CYS A 75 -14.16 29.01 -8.35
C CYS A 75 -15.51 28.45 -7.94
N ILE A 76 -16.51 28.51 -8.82
CA ILE A 76 -17.78 27.78 -8.63
C ILE A 76 -17.48 26.26 -8.68
N VAL A 77 -17.76 25.56 -7.59
CA VAL A 77 -17.55 24.11 -7.42
C VAL A 77 -18.88 23.40 -7.33
N MET A 78 -19.14 22.51 -8.29
CA MET A 78 -20.24 21.54 -8.21
C MET A 78 -19.68 20.18 -7.77
N ALA A 79 -20.16 19.65 -6.64
CA ALA A 79 -19.90 18.28 -6.21
C ALA A 79 -21.18 17.46 -6.34
N TYR A 80 -21.14 16.29 -6.98
CA TYR A 80 -22.32 15.46 -7.17
C TYR A 80 -22.06 13.96 -6.92
N ASP A 81 -23.15 13.24 -6.66
CA ASP A 81 -23.24 11.81 -6.43
C ASP A 81 -24.58 11.29 -7.03
N ILE A 82 -24.71 9.99 -7.33
CA ILE A 82 -25.92 9.43 -7.96
C ILE A 82 -26.42 8.15 -7.28
N GLU A 83 -27.74 8.05 -7.12
CA GLU A 83 -28.41 6.83 -6.71
C GLU A 83 -29.09 6.15 -7.90
N THR A 84 -28.98 4.83 -7.96
CA THR A 84 -29.44 4.02 -9.10
C THR A 84 -30.25 2.82 -8.64
N THR A 85 -31.19 2.36 -9.48
CA THR A 85 -31.80 1.05 -9.26
C THR A 85 -30.76 -0.05 -9.38
N LYS A 86 -31.01 -1.19 -8.74
CA LYS A 86 -30.22 -2.40 -8.93
C LYS A 86 -31.06 -3.64 -8.75
N LEU A 87 -30.68 -4.71 -9.45
CA LEU A 87 -31.17 -6.04 -9.15
C LEU A 87 -30.66 -6.53 -7.79
N PRO A 88 -31.46 -7.28 -7.00
CA PRO A 88 -31.02 -7.84 -5.73
C PRO A 88 -29.76 -8.70 -5.86
N LEU A 89 -28.83 -8.50 -4.92
CA LEU A 89 -27.52 -9.15 -4.81
C LEU A 89 -26.57 -8.87 -5.99
N LYS A 90 -26.90 -7.89 -6.86
CA LYS A 90 -26.07 -7.45 -8.00
C LYS A 90 -25.62 -6.00 -7.87
N PHE A 91 -24.61 -5.64 -8.67
CA PHE A 91 -24.30 -4.24 -8.98
C PHE A 91 -25.33 -3.68 -9.99
N PRO A 92 -25.54 -2.35 -10.04
CA PRO A 92 -26.30 -1.69 -11.10
C PRO A 92 -25.73 -2.00 -12.50
N ASP A 93 -26.59 -2.19 -13.50
CA ASP A 93 -26.22 -2.35 -14.92
C ASP A 93 -26.95 -1.26 -15.73
N SER A 94 -26.23 -0.22 -16.20
CA SER A 94 -26.83 0.95 -16.86
C SER A 94 -27.59 0.65 -18.15
N ALA A 95 -27.47 -0.56 -18.69
CA ALA A 95 -28.29 -1.05 -19.80
C ALA A 95 -29.72 -1.45 -19.38
N THR A 96 -29.98 -1.67 -18.08
CA THR A 96 -31.27 -2.13 -17.54
C THR A 96 -31.79 -1.35 -16.34
N ASP A 97 -30.90 -0.80 -15.52
CA ASP A 97 -31.20 0.00 -14.34
C ASP A 97 -31.33 1.50 -14.69
N GLN A 98 -32.08 2.24 -13.87
CA GLN A 98 -32.31 3.69 -14.01
C GLN A 98 -31.58 4.50 -12.91
N ILE A 99 -31.36 5.79 -13.14
CA ILE A 99 -31.08 6.77 -12.07
C ILE A 99 -32.37 7.07 -11.31
N MET A 100 -32.31 7.01 -9.97
CA MET A 100 -33.43 7.35 -9.08
C MET A 100 -33.25 8.73 -8.43
N MET A 101 -32.01 9.14 -8.13
CA MET A 101 -31.68 10.47 -7.60
C MET A 101 -30.31 10.95 -8.11
N ILE A 102 -30.16 12.28 -8.23
CA ILE A 102 -28.86 12.95 -8.37
C ILE A 102 -28.78 14.02 -7.27
N SER A 103 -27.86 13.85 -6.33
CA SER A 103 -27.60 14.83 -5.27
C SER A 103 -26.37 15.66 -5.62
N TYR A 104 -26.41 16.95 -5.35
CA TYR A 104 -25.25 17.82 -5.59
C TYR A 104 -25.22 19.04 -4.67
N MET A 105 -24.03 19.61 -4.49
CA MET A 105 -23.82 20.90 -3.87
C MET A 105 -23.11 21.85 -4.83
N ILE A 106 -23.52 23.11 -4.82
CA ILE A 106 -22.89 24.22 -5.55
C ILE A 106 -22.57 25.30 -4.50
N ASP A 107 -21.29 25.56 -4.26
CA ASP A 107 -20.79 26.60 -3.35
C ASP A 107 -21.51 26.63 -1.97
N ALA A 108 -21.74 25.42 -1.42
CA ALA A 108 -22.46 25.09 -0.18
C ALA A 108 -24.00 25.14 -0.19
N GLN A 109 -24.65 25.55 -1.29
CA GLN A 109 -26.08 25.29 -1.50
C GLN A 109 -26.29 23.87 -2.04
N GLY A 110 -27.12 23.07 -1.37
CA GLY A 110 -27.49 21.72 -1.80
C GLY A 110 -28.69 21.69 -2.75
N TYR A 111 -28.69 20.68 -3.62
CA TYR A 111 -29.79 20.36 -4.54
C TYR A 111 -29.95 18.83 -4.65
N LEU A 112 -31.18 18.38 -4.88
CA LEU A 112 -31.50 16.98 -5.17
C LEU A 112 -32.49 16.92 -6.33
N ILE A 113 -32.22 16.11 -7.35
CA ILE A 113 -33.20 15.78 -8.39
C ILE A 113 -33.67 14.34 -8.16
N THR A 114 -34.98 14.09 -8.16
CA THR A 114 -35.57 12.76 -7.96
C THR A 114 -36.37 12.32 -9.20
N ASN A 115 -36.43 11.01 -9.44
CA ASN A 115 -37.19 10.41 -10.55
C ASN A 115 -38.48 9.76 -10.05
N LYS A 116 -39.63 10.36 -10.38
CA LYS A 116 -40.97 9.93 -9.93
C LYS A 116 -41.48 8.63 -10.57
N GLU A 117 -40.76 8.02 -11.51
CA GLU A 117 -41.03 6.63 -11.94
C GLU A 117 -40.63 5.60 -10.86
N ILE A 118 -39.71 5.96 -9.96
CA ILE A 118 -39.09 5.07 -8.97
C ILE A 118 -39.33 5.54 -7.52
N VAL A 119 -39.25 6.85 -7.29
CA VAL A 119 -39.46 7.47 -5.97
C VAL A 119 -40.96 7.68 -5.74
N SER A 120 -41.53 7.04 -4.72
CA SER A 120 -42.99 6.87 -4.61
C SER A 120 -43.79 8.11 -4.17
N GLN A 121 -43.11 9.11 -3.60
CA GLN A 121 -43.68 10.35 -3.06
C GLN A 121 -42.72 11.50 -3.34
N ASP A 122 -43.25 12.70 -3.51
CA ASP A 122 -42.44 13.91 -3.65
C ASP A 122 -41.66 14.18 -2.35
N VAL A 123 -40.36 14.44 -2.49
CA VAL A 123 -39.43 14.74 -1.39
C VAL A 123 -39.46 16.24 -1.14
N GLU A 124 -39.68 16.65 0.12
CA GLU A 124 -39.74 18.07 0.53
C GLU A 124 -38.33 18.64 0.81
N ASP A 125 -38.15 19.95 0.59
CA ASP A 125 -36.95 20.73 0.94
C ASP A 125 -36.56 20.52 2.41
N PHE A 126 -35.28 20.20 2.65
CA PHE A 126 -34.79 19.85 3.99
C PHE A 126 -33.32 20.24 4.19
N GLU A 127 -32.83 20.11 5.42
CA GLU A 127 -31.45 20.43 5.80
C GLU A 127 -30.72 19.18 6.32
N TYR A 128 -29.55 18.88 5.74
CA TYR A 128 -28.61 17.88 6.24
C TYR A 128 -27.29 18.56 6.65
N THR A 129 -27.27 19.07 7.88
CA THR A 129 -26.10 19.74 8.50
C THR A 129 -25.48 18.86 9.58
N PRO A 130 -24.56 17.93 9.25
CA PRO A 130 -23.98 16.98 10.21
C PRO A 130 -23.05 17.62 11.26
N ARG A 131 -22.57 18.85 11.00
CA ARG A 131 -21.84 19.72 11.93
C ARG A 131 -22.12 21.18 11.56
N PRO A 132 -22.04 22.16 12.49
CA PRO A 132 -22.14 23.59 12.17
C PRO A 132 -21.08 24.13 11.20
N GLU A 133 -20.01 23.38 10.92
CA GLU A 133 -19.01 23.72 9.89
C GLU A 133 -19.35 23.16 8.50
N PHE A 134 -20.46 22.43 8.37
CA PHE A 134 -20.88 21.61 7.24
C PHE A 134 -22.38 21.82 6.99
N GLU A 135 -22.77 23.07 6.73
CA GLU A 135 -24.14 23.44 6.39
C GLU A 135 -24.56 22.76 5.09
N GLY A 136 -25.80 22.26 5.04
CA GLY A 136 -26.35 21.57 3.87
C GLY A 136 -27.86 21.77 3.73
N PRO A 137 -28.35 22.97 3.38
CA PRO A 137 -29.73 23.16 2.93
C PRO A 137 -29.91 22.56 1.53
N PHE A 138 -30.98 21.79 1.29
CA PHE A 138 -31.28 21.15 0.00
C PHE A 138 -32.61 21.60 -0.60
N ILE A 139 -32.55 22.09 -1.84
CA ILE A 139 -33.71 22.40 -2.69
C ILE A 139 -33.99 21.18 -3.59
N ILE A 140 -35.23 20.72 -3.65
CA ILE A 140 -35.60 19.47 -4.32
C ILE A 140 -36.35 19.70 -5.64
N PHE A 141 -35.90 19.03 -6.69
CA PHE A 141 -36.56 18.97 -8.00
C PHE A 141 -37.13 17.56 -8.21
N ASN A 142 -38.43 17.40 -7.94
CA ASN A 142 -39.12 16.12 -8.15
C ASN A 142 -39.61 16.01 -9.61
N GLU A 143 -38.79 15.42 -10.48
CA GLU A 143 -39.00 15.36 -11.93
C GLU A 143 -39.80 14.12 -12.36
N GLU A 144 -40.61 14.24 -13.41
CA GLU A 144 -41.62 13.24 -13.79
C GLU A 144 -41.04 11.86 -14.16
N ASN A 145 -39.81 11.81 -14.67
CA ASN A 145 -39.15 10.59 -15.18
C ASN A 145 -37.62 10.79 -15.30
N GLU A 146 -36.90 9.70 -15.59
CA GLU A 146 -35.43 9.71 -15.72
C GLU A 146 -34.91 10.69 -16.79
N MET A 147 -35.60 10.86 -17.92
CA MET A 147 -35.19 11.81 -18.97
C MET A 147 -35.29 13.26 -18.47
N ALA A 148 -36.38 13.61 -17.77
CA ALA A 148 -36.56 14.91 -17.16
C ALA A 148 -35.51 15.19 -16.07
N LEU A 149 -35.19 14.18 -15.25
CA LEU A 149 -34.10 14.26 -14.25
C LEU A 149 -32.74 14.54 -14.89
N ILE A 150 -32.39 13.86 -15.99
CA ILE A 150 -31.10 14.07 -16.69
C ILE A 150 -31.09 15.45 -17.37
N GLN A 151 -32.19 15.86 -18.00
CA GLN A 151 -32.29 17.19 -18.62
C GLN A 151 -32.18 18.31 -17.57
N ARG A 152 -32.87 18.21 -16.42
CA ARG A 152 -32.75 19.17 -15.31
C ARG A 152 -31.32 19.33 -14.82
N PHE A 153 -30.57 18.22 -14.74
CA PHE A 153 -29.16 18.24 -14.33
C PHE A 153 -28.28 18.97 -15.37
N PHE A 154 -28.47 18.68 -16.66
CA PHE A 154 -27.73 19.35 -17.74
C PHE A 154 -28.10 20.85 -17.88
N ASP A 155 -29.39 21.20 -17.77
CA ASP A 155 -29.87 22.58 -17.77
C ASP A 155 -29.22 23.40 -16.65
N HIS A 156 -29.25 22.87 -15.41
CA HIS A 156 -28.70 23.58 -14.25
C HIS A 156 -27.17 23.72 -14.32
N ILE A 157 -26.47 22.73 -14.89
CA ILE A 157 -25.04 22.84 -15.26
C ILE A 157 -24.81 23.99 -16.25
N LEU A 158 -25.67 24.13 -17.26
CA LEU A 158 -25.56 25.16 -18.29
C LEU A 158 -25.96 26.57 -17.81
N ASP A 159 -26.80 26.67 -16.79
CA ASP A 159 -27.10 27.94 -16.11
C ASP A 159 -25.93 28.41 -15.24
N VAL A 160 -25.50 27.56 -14.30
CA VAL A 160 -24.48 27.87 -13.28
C VAL A 160 -23.07 27.94 -13.84
N LYS A 161 -22.74 27.09 -14.83
CA LYS A 161 -21.41 26.93 -15.45
C LYS A 161 -20.31 26.66 -14.42
N PRO A 162 -20.36 25.53 -13.67
CA PRO A 162 -19.32 25.19 -12.71
C PRO A 162 -17.93 25.11 -13.35
N HIS A 163 -16.93 25.64 -12.65
CA HIS A 163 -15.53 25.60 -13.11
C HIS A 163 -14.88 24.25 -12.77
N ILE A 164 -15.37 23.61 -11.70
CA ILE A 164 -14.87 22.36 -11.17
C ILE A 164 -16.06 21.45 -10.84
N PHE A 165 -16.01 20.23 -11.36
CA PHE A 165 -16.89 19.13 -11.03
C PHE A 165 -16.15 18.19 -10.08
N VAL A 166 -16.83 17.72 -9.03
CA VAL A 166 -16.26 16.83 -8.01
C VAL A 166 -17.16 15.60 -7.90
N THR A 167 -16.55 14.43 -7.83
CA THR A 167 -17.23 13.13 -7.60
C THR A 167 -16.42 12.29 -6.62
N TYR A 168 -16.99 11.17 -6.15
CA TYR A 168 -16.24 10.15 -5.42
C TYR A 168 -16.26 8.82 -6.19
N ASN A 169 -15.19 8.52 -6.93
CA ASN A 169 -15.08 7.40 -7.88
C ASN A 169 -15.89 7.59 -9.18
N GLY A 170 -16.35 8.80 -9.49
CA GLY A 170 -17.22 9.08 -10.65
C GLY A 170 -16.62 8.81 -12.03
N ASP A 171 -15.30 8.73 -12.16
CA ASP A 171 -14.65 8.22 -13.39
C ASP A 171 -15.05 6.77 -13.72
N PHE A 172 -15.48 5.98 -12.73
CA PHE A 172 -15.72 4.54 -12.84
C PHE A 172 -17.15 4.09 -12.49
N PHE A 173 -18.02 5.00 -12.06
CA PHE A 173 -19.44 4.71 -11.80
C PHE A 173 -20.35 5.81 -12.33
N ASP A 174 -20.31 6.99 -11.73
CA ASP A 174 -21.27 8.09 -11.91
C ASP A 174 -21.34 8.59 -13.36
N TRP A 175 -20.22 9.07 -13.92
CA TRP A 175 -20.19 9.55 -15.30
C TRP A 175 -20.47 8.43 -16.33
N PRO A 176 -19.93 7.20 -16.22
CA PRO A 176 -20.37 6.06 -17.04
C PRO A 176 -21.87 5.77 -17.01
N PHE A 177 -22.52 5.94 -15.86
CA PHE A 177 -23.95 5.70 -15.74
C PHE A 177 -24.74 6.84 -16.39
N VAL A 178 -24.40 8.09 -16.09
CA VAL A 178 -25.05 9.27 -16.72
C VAL A 178 -24.86 9.29 -18.24
N GLU A 179 -23.66 9.00 -18.77
CA GLU A 179 -23.39 8.88 -20.22
C GLU A 179 -24.31 7.83 -20.87
N ALA A 180 -24.44 6.66 -20.24
CA ALA A 180 -25.23 5.55 -20.77
C ALA A 180 -26.75 5.80 -20.69
N ARG A 181 -27.25 6.41 -19.61
CA ARG A 181 -28.68 6.73 -19.45
C ARG A 181 -29.10 7.92 -20.31
N ALA A 182 -28.26 8.95 -20.44
CA ALA A 182 -28.45 10.04 -21.40
C ALA A 182 -28.56 9.48 -22.83
N GLY A 183 -27.61 8.63 -23.24
CA GLY A 183 -27.62 7.99 -24.55
C GLY A 183 -28.81 7.06 -24.79
N PHE A 184 -29.36 6.41 -23.75
CA PHE A 184 -30.60 5.61 -23.83
C PHE A 184 -31.82 6.49 -24.17
N HIS A 185 -31.90 7.70 -23.61
CA HIS A 185 -32.95 8.69 -23.92
C HIS A 185 -32.66 9.56 -25.15
N GLY A 186 -31.53 9.34 -25.84
CA GLY A 186 -31.14 10.05 -27.05
C GLY A 186 -30.43 11.40 -26.82
N LEU A 187 -30.03 11.70 -25.59
CA LEU A 187 -29.22 12.86 -25.23
C LEU A 187 -27.72 12.56 -25.41
N ASP A 188 -26.97 13.52 -25.95
CA ASP A 188 -25.51 13.41 -26.14
C ASP A 188 -24.79 14.27 -25.08
N MET A 189 -24.30 13.63 -24.01
CA MET A 189 -23.66 14.32 -22.89
C MET A 189 -22.44 15.19 -23.30
N HIS A 190 -21.73 14.82 -24.37
CA HIS A 190 -20.62 15.64 -24.87
C HIS A 190 -21.13 16.88 -25.61
N ARG A 191 -22.26 16.77 -26.31
CA ARG A 191 -22.91 17.91 -26.97
C ARG A 191 -23.56 18.86 -25.97
N GLU A 192 -24.26 18.33 -24.96
CA GLU A 192 -25.03 19.15 -24.02
C GLU A 192 -24.11 19.86 -23.01
N ILE A 193 -23.20 19.14 -22.33
CA ILE A 193 -22.36 19.71 -21.25
C ILE A 193 -20.84 19.62 -21.48
N GLY A 194 -20.40 19.18 -22.67
CA GLY A 194 -18.98 19.13 -23.05
C GLY A 194 -18.19 17.95 -22.48
N PHE A 195 -18.76 17.17 -21.56
CA PHE A 195 -18.09 16.04 -20.90
C PHE A 195 -17.96 14.82 -21.82
N SER A 196 -16.80 14.15 -21.79
CA SER A 196 -16.59 12.92 -22.55
C SER A 196 -15.54 12.02 -21.90
N ARG A 197 -15.58 10.71 -22.20
CA ARG A 197 -14.57 9.74 -21.74
C ARG A 197 -13.35 9.70 -22.66
N ASN A 198 -12.16 9.78 -22.10
CA ASN A 198 -10.90 9.69 -22.86
C ASN A 198 -10.36 8.25 -23.01
N ASN A 199 -9.25 8.10 -23.72
CA ASN A 199 -8.56 6.82 -23.98
C ASN A 199 -8.03 6.10 -22.72
N GLN A 200 -8.01 6.74 -21.55
CA GLN A 200 -7.63 6.15 -20.26
C GLN A 200 -8.87 5.73 -19.43
N GLY A 201 -10.08 5.94 -19.97
CA GLY A 201 -11.34 5.58 -19.32
C GLY A 201 -11.89 6.63 -18.35
N VAL A 202 -11.22 7.77 -18.18
CA VAL A 202 -11.64 8.85 -17.27
C VAL A 202 -12.40 9.95 -18.01
N TYR A 203 -13.26 10.67 -17.28
CA TYR A 203 -14.10 11.74 -17.81
C TYR A 203 -13.45 13.10 -17.60
N PHE A 204 -13.57 13.94 -18.63
CA PHE A 204 -13.02 15.29 -18.67
C PHE A 204 -13.92 16.19 -19.51
N SER A 205 -13.79 17.49 -19.29
CA SER A 205 -14.35 18.54 -20.14
C SER A 205 -13.23 19.52 -20.51
N ARG A 206 -13.48 20.41 -21.47
CA ARG A 206 -12.52 21.44 -21.88
C ARG A 206 -12.66 22.76 -21.10
N PRO A 207 -13.87 23.30 -20.85
CA PRO A 207 -14.04 24.48 -20.00
C PRO A 207 -14.00 24.19 -18.48
N ALA A 208 -14.21 22.94 -18.06
CA ALA A 208 -14.36 22.59 -16.64
C ALA A 208 -13.50 21.36 -16.25
N ILE A 209 -13.05 21.36 -14.99
CA ILE A 209 -12.08 20.40 -14.42
C ILE A 209 -12.84 19.28 -13.67
N HIS A 210 -12.40 18.02 -13.74
CA HIS A 210 -13.09 16.89 -13.08
C HIS A 210 -12.29 16.25 -11.93
N MET A 211 -12.51 16.74 -10.72
CA MET A 211 -11.84 16.30 -9.50
C MET A 211 -12.49 15.05 -8.86
N ASP A 212 -12.15 13.84 -9.34
CA ASP A 212 -12.46 12.59 -8.61
C ASP A 212 -11.70 12.55 -7.26
N ALA A 213 -12.40 12.87 -6.17
CA ALA A 213 -11.84 12.90 -4.82
C ALA A 213 -11.28 11.54 -4.38
N TYR A 214 -11.78 10.43 -4.94
CA TYR A 214 -11.25 9.10 -4.64
C TYR A 214 -9.80 8.94 -5.13
N CYS A 215 -9.37 9.65 -6.18
CA CYS A 215 -7.97 9.66 -6.61
C CYS A 215 -7.03 10.25 -5.53
N TRP A 216 -7.41 11.35 -4.89
CA TRP A 216 -6.68 11.89 -3.73
C TRP A 216 -6.72 10.93 -2.54
N VAL A 217 -7.87 10.29 -2.27
CA VAL A 217 -7.99 9.29 -1.20
C VAL A 217 -7.03 8.12 -1.39
N LYS A 218 -6.94 7.58 -2.62
CA LYS A 218 -6.03 6.47 -2.98
C LYS A 218 -4.54 6.84 -2.83
N ARG A 219 -4.15 8.10 -3.10
CA ARG A 219 -2.75 8.53 -3.20
C ARG A 219 -2.20 9.28 -1.98
N ASP A 220 -2.91 10.30 -1.50
CA ASP A 220 -2.37 11.34 -0.60
C ASP A 220 -3.02 11.37 0.79
N SER A 221 -4.17 10.71 0.98
CA SER A 221 -4.89 10.77 2.26
C SER A 221 -4.18 10.10 3.45
N TYR A 222 -3.18 9.26 3.17
CA TYR A 222 -2.54 8.30 4.09
C TYR A 222 -3.50 7.31 4.78
N LEU A 223 -4.76 7.20 4.33
CA LEU A 223 -5.71 6.22 4.85
C LEU A 223 -5.41 4.81 4.30
N PRO A 224 -5.46 3.75 5.14
CA PRO A 224 -5.27 2.38 4.67
C PRO A 224 -6.40 1.98 3.73
N VAL A 225 -6.15 1.07 2.79
CA VAL A 225 -7.11 0.62 1.76
C VAL A 225 -8.45 0.10 2.32
N GLY A 226 -8.53 -0.22 3.62
CA GLY A 226 -9.77 -0.57 4.32
C GLY A 226 -10.67 0.61 4.72
N SER A 227 -10.17 1.84 4.65
CA SER A 227 -10.83 3.08 5.08
C SER A 227 -10.88 4.10 3.94
N GLN A 228 -10.96 3.63 2.69
CA GLN A 228 -11.00 4.44 1.47
C GLN A 228 -12.38 4.41 0.77
N GLY A 229 -13.45 4.03 1.47
CA GLY A 229 -14.83 4.29 1.04
C GLY A 229 -15.34 5.59 1.66
N LEU A 230 -16.22 6.33 0.97
CA LEU A 230 -16.62 7.69 1.33
C LEU A 230 -17.01 7.85 2.81
N LYS A 231 -17.90 7.00 3.34
CA LYS A 231 -18.32 7.01 4.75
C LYS A 231 -17.14 6.93 5.73
N ALA A 232 -16.19 6.02 5.49
CA ALA A 232 -14.99 5.85 6.31
C ALA A 232 -13.98 7.01 6.16
N VAL A 233 -13.95 7.67 4.99
CA VAL A 233 -13.13 8.87 4.77
C VAL A 233 -13.74 10.07 5.48
N ALA A 234 -15.07 10.25 5.43
CA ALA A 234 -15.78 11.28 6.19
C ALA A 234 -15.51 11.12 7.71
N LYS A 235 -15.70 9.92 8.27
CA LYS A 235 -15.37 9.63 9.68
C LYS A 235 -13.91 9.94 10.02
N ALA A 236 -12.96 9.62 9.13
CA ALA A 236 -11.53 9.80 9.38
C ALA A 236 -10.97 11.21 9.08
N LYS A 237 -11.67 12.03 8.29
CA LYS A 237 -11.21 13.37 7.85
C LYS A 237 -12.15 14.48 8.33
N LEU A 238 -13.44 14.37 8.00
CA LEU A 238 -14.49 15.32 8.40
C LEU A 238 -14.97 15.12 9.85
N ARG A 239 -14.64 13.99 10.48
CA ARG A 239 -14.89 13.68 11.90
C ARG A 239 -16.37 13.66 12.31
N TYR A 240 -17.25 13.31 11.38
CA TYR A 240 -18.64 12.96 11.69
C TYR A 240 -18.96 11.58 11.09
N ASP A 241 -20.02 10.95 11.58
CA ASP A 241 -20.55 9.72 11.02
C ASP A 241 -21.67 10.06 10.04
N PRO A 242 -21.46 9.90 8.71
CA PRO A 242 -22.50 10.12 7.70
C PRO A 242 -23.58 9.03 7.76
N VAL A 243 -24.69 9.24 7.06
CA VAL A 243 -25.76 8.24 6.98
C VAL A 243 -25.24 6.97 6.29
N GLU A 244 -25.34 5.81 6.93
CA GLU A 244 -25.04 4.52 6.33
C GLU A 244 -26.34 3.75 6.02
N MET A 245 -26.37 3.05 4.89
CA MET A 245 -27.48 2.23 4.38
C MET A 245 -26.87 1.01 3.67
N ASP A 246 -27.51 -0.16 3.69
CA ASP A 246 -27.06 -1.28 2.84
C ASP A 246 -27.59 -1.07 1.42
N PRO A 247 -26.73 -1.17 0.37
CA PRO A 247 -27.16 -1.02 -1.02
C PRO A 247 -28.31 -1.94 -1.46
N GLU A 248 -28.57 -3.06 -0.79
CA GLU A 248 -29.71 -3.92 -1.09
C GLU A 248 -31.07 -3.29 -0.68
N ASP A 249 -31.10 -2.40 0.31
CA ASP A 249 -32.34 -1.79 0.82
C ASP A 249 -32.79 -0.55 0.02
N MET A 250 -31.88 0.12 -0.69
CA MET A 250 -32.13 1.41 -1.36
C MET A 250 -33.34 1.37 -2.31
N CYS A 251 -33.49 0.30 -3.08
CA CYS A 251 -34.62 0.12 -4.00
C CYS A 251 -35.97 -0.13 -3.29
N ALA A 252 -35.95 -0.67 -2.07
CA ALA A 252 -37.15 -0.77 -1.24
C ALA A 252 -37.46 0.59 -0.58
N MET A 253 -36.45 1.30 -0.07
CA MET A 253 -36.64 2.62 0.53
C MET A 253 -37.12 3.68 -0.46
N ALA A 254 -36.76 3.60 -1.75
CA ALA A 254 -37.33 4.47 -2.80
C ALA A 254 -38.87 4.36 -2.89
N ALA A 255 -39.41 3.16 -2.62
CA ALA A 255 -40.84 2.90 -2.64
C ALA A 255 -41.52 3.11 -1.27
N GLU A 256 -40.87 2.73 -0.17
CA GLU A 256 -41.46 2.70 1.18
C GLU A 256 -41.14 3.95 2.03
N GLN A 257 -39.94 4.53 1.89
CA GLN A 257 -39.41 5.60 2.76
C GLN A 257 -38.54 6.62 1.98
N PRO A 258 -39.07 7.28 0.93
CA PRO A 258 -38.26 8.08 0.00
C PRO A 258 -37.48 9.23 0.66
N GLN A 259 -38.02 9.88 1.71
CA GLN A 259 -37.30 10.92 2.45
C GLN A 259 -36.05 10.39 3.20
N VAL A 260 -36.05 9.11 3.61
CA VAL A 260 -34.88 8.48 4.28
C VAL A 260 -33.78 8.19 3.25
N LEU A 261 -34.16 7.74 2.05
CA LEU A 261 -33.24 7.59 0.93
C LEU A 261 -32.67 8.94 0.46
N ALA A 262 -33.50 9.99 0.41
CA ALA A 262 -33.04 11.35 0.11
C ALA A 262 -31.99 11.83 1.13
N ASN A 263 -32.19 11.59 2.43
CA ASN A 263 -31.21 11.90 3.48
C ASN A 263 -29.87 11.17 3.28
N TYR A 264 -29.89 9.94 2.78
CA TYR A 264 -28.68 9.18 2.44
C TYR A 264 -27.97 9.77 1.21
N SER A 265 -28.71 10.02 0.13
CA SER A 265 -28.16 10.56 -1.12
C SER A 265 -27.53 11.95 -0.93
N VAL A 266 -28.17 12.86 -0.18
CA VAL A 266 -27.58 14.18 0.13
C VAL A 266 -26.40 14.07 1.09
N SER A 267 -26.38 13.07 1.98
CA SER A 267 -25.26 12.86 2.91
C SER A 267 -23.94 12.58 2.19
N ASP A 268 -23.95 11.98 0.99
CA ASP A 268 -22.75 11.72 0.21
C ASP A 268 -22.35 12.89 -0.71
N ALA A 269 -23.31 13.69 -1.21
CA ALA A 269 -23.00 14.99 -1.80
C ALA A 269 -22.32 15.94 -0.78
N VAL A 270 -22.85 16.04 0.45
CA VAL A 270 -22.25 16.81 1.56
C VAL A 270 -20.86 16.29 1.93
N ALA A 271 -20.71 14.96 2.05
CA ALA A 271 -19.41 14.36 2.35
C ALA A 271 -18.37 14.62 1.24
N THR A 272 -18.76 14.49 -0.02
CA THR A 272 -17.89 14.71 -1.19
C THR A 272 -17.51 16.18 -1.35
N TYR A 273 -18.46 17.11 -1.23
CA TYR A 273 -18.23 18.55 -1.30
C TYR A 273 -17.24 19.01 -0.22
N TYR A 274 -17.51 18.71 1.05
CA TYR A 274 -16.65 19.19 2.14
C TYR A 274 -15.31 18.44 2.25
N LEU A 275 -15.24 17.17 1.83
CA LEU A 275 -13.95 16.49 1.63
C LEU A 275 -13.11 17.20 0.58
N TYR A 276 -13.72 17.63 -0.52
CA TYR A 276 -13.04 18.36 -1.57
C TYR A 276 -12.56 19.74 -1.09
N ILE A 277 -13.46 20.57 -0.55
CA ILE A 277 -13.14 21.95 -0.13
C ILE A 277 -12.10 21.97 1.01
N LYS A 278 -12.23 21.12 2.05
CA LYS A 278 -11.28 21.13 3.19
C LYS A 278 -9.95 20.42 2.92
N TYR A 279 -9.86 19.50 1.95
CA TYR A 279 -8.64 18.69 1.73
C TYR A 279 -8.13 18.62 0.29
N VAL A 280 -8.98 18.31 -0.69
CA VAL A 280 -8.51 18.03 -2.06
C VAL A 280 -8.18 19.31 -2.81
N HIS A 281 -9.07 20.31 -2.78
CA HIS A 281 -8.90 21.60 -3.46
C HIS A 281 -7.57 22.28 -3.09
N PRO A 282 -7.30 22.62 -1.81
CA PRO A 282 -6.12 23.38 -1.48
C PRO A 282 -4.82 22.58 -1.68
N PHE A 283 -4.88 21.24 -1.56
CA PHE A 283 -3.72 20.38 -1.81
C PHE A 283 -3.38 20.28 -3.31
N VAL A 284 -4.38 20.06 -4.18
CA VAL A 284 -4.16 19.93 -5.63
C VAL A 284 -3.77 21.27 -6.23
N PHE A 285 -4.43 22.38 -5.90
CA PHE A 285 -4.03 23.70 -6.42
C PHE A 285 -2.69 24.17 -5.86
N ALA A 286 -2.31 23.82 -4.63
CA ALA A 286 -0.94 24.05 -4.13
C ALA A 286 0.11 23.30 -4.98
N LEU A 287 -0.12 22.03 -5.32
CA LEU A 287 0.75 21.28 -6.24
C LEU A 287 0.78 21.90 -7.65
N CYS A 288 -0.36 22.39 -8.16
CA CYS A 288 -0.42 23.02 -9.48
C CYS A 288 0.48 24.26 -9.60
N THR A 289 0.77 24.99 -8.50
CA THR A 289 1.68 26.15 -8.55
C THR A 289 3.14 25.81 -8.87
N ILE A 290 3.52 24.53 -8.74
CA ILE A 290 4.91 24.03 -8.82
C ILE A 290 5.10 22.87 -9.81
N ILE A 291 4.03 22.18 -10.21
CA ILE A 291 4.07 21.11 -11.23
C ILE A 291 3.53 21.67 -12.57
N PRO A 292 4.23 21.46 -13.70
CA PRO A 292 3.83 21.98 -15.02
C PRO A 292 2.72 21.11 -15.66
N MET A 293 1.58 20.95 -14.98
CA MET A 293 0.47 20.07 -15.37
C MET A 293 -0.89 20.68 -14.98
N GLU A 294 -1.95 20.23 -15.65
CA GLU A 294 -3.33 20.60 -15.34
C GLU A 294 -3.82 19.90 -14.06
N PRO A 295 -4.78 20.48 -13.30
CA PRO A 295 -5.18 19.94 -12.00
C PRO A 295 -5.69 18.49 -12.03
N ASP A 296 -6.36 18.11 -13.12
CA ASP A 296 -6.82 16.74 -13.35
C ASP A 296 -5.68 15.72 -13.51
N GLU A 297 -4.56 16.12 -14.11
CA GLU A 297 -3.34 15.32 -14.14
C GLU A 297 -2.63 15.33 -12.78
N VAL A 298 -2.53 16.49 -12.13
CA VAL A 298 -1.93 16.63 -10.78
C VAL A 298 -2.68 15.79 -9.74
N LEU A 299 -3.98 15.56 -9.91
CA LEU A 299 -4.79 14.63 -9.11
C LEU A 299 -4.57 13.16 -9.49
N ARG A 300 -4.56 12.82 -10.79
CA ARG A 300 -4.60 11.41 -11.27
C ARG A 300 -3.23 10.73 -11.45
N LYS A 301 -2.15 11.45 -11.76
CA LYS A 301 -0.83 10.80 -11.99
C LYS A 301 -0.21 10.30 -10.67
N GLY A 302 0.55 9.21 -10.71
CA GLY A 302 1.36 8.78 -9.55
C GLY A 302 2.46 9.78 -9.21
N SER A 303 2.77 9.97 -7.92
CA SER A 303 3.65 11.05 -7.42
C SER A 303 5.06 11.09 -8.05
N GLY A 304 5.63 9.93 -8.39
CA GLY A 304 6.89 9.85 -9.14
C GLY A 304 6.85 10.47 -10.54
N THR A 305 5.67 10.69 -11.12
CA THR A 305 5.48 11.42 -12.39
C THR A 305 5.40 12.93 -12.16
N LEU A 306 4.88 13.37 -11.01
CA LEU A 306 4.95 14.78 -10.59
C LEU A 306 6.41 15.17 -10.30
N CYS A 307 7.16 14.27 -9.64
CA CYS A 307 8.60 14.38 -9.44
C CYS A 307 9.39 14.48 -10.77
N GLU A 308 9.07 13.63 -11.74
CA GLU A 308 9.63 13.69 -13.11
C GLU A 308 9.39 15.05 -13.79
N ALA A 309 8.16 15.56 -13.71
CA ALA A 309 7.78 16.84 -14.31
C ALA A 309 8.49 18.04 -13.64
N LEU A 310 8.61 18.03 -12.31
CA LEU A 310 9.39 19.02 -11.56
C LEU A 310 10.87 19.00 -11.94
N LEU A 311 11.49 17.81 -12.00
CA LEU A 311 12.89 17.67 -12.39
C LEU A 311 13.13 18.12 -13.85
N MET A 312 12.12 18.00 -14.73
CA MET A 312 12.16 18.55 -16.09
C MET A 312 12.10 20.10 -16.13
N VAL A 313 11.42 20.76 -15.19
CA VAL A 313 11.48 22.24 -15.04
C VAL A 313 12.90 22.67 -14.69
N GLU A 314 13.44 22.10 -13.60
CA GLU A 314 14.74 22.51 -13.05
C GLU A 314 15.90 22.12 -13.99
N ALA A 315 15.84 20.96 -14.64
CA ALA A 315 16.82 20.57 -15.67
C ALA A 315 16.80 21.51 -16.89
N PHE A 316 15.61 21.92 -17.37
CA PHE A 316 15.51 22.84 -18.50
C PHE A 316 16.05 24.23 -18.16
N HIS A 317 15.77 24.75 -16.97
CA HIS A 317 16.32 26.03 -16.52
C HIS A 317 17.83 25.97 -16.19
N ALA A 318 18.36 24.78 -15.90
CA ALA A 318 19.79 24.50 -15.83
C ALA A 318 20.44 24.21 -17.21
N ASN A 319 19.67 24.24 -18.31
CA ASN A 319 20.09 23.92 -19.69
C ASN A 319 20.66 22.48 -19.82
N ILE A 320 20.03 21.51 -19.17
CA ILE A 320 20.39 20.09 -19.17
C ILE A 320 19.39 19.30 -20.03
N VAL A 321 19.89 18.69 -21.11
CA VAL A 321 19.09 17.86 -22.03
C VAL A 321 18.52 16.65 -21.30
N TYR A 322 17.20 16.45 -21.36
CA TYR A 322 16.55 15.35 -20.64
C TYR A 322 17.03 13.98 -21.15
N PRO A 323 17.29 13.01 -20.26
CA PRO A 323 17.46 11.62 -20.66
C PRO A 323 16.19 11.05 -21.31
N ASN A 324 16.38 10.08 -22.21
CA ASN A 324 15.29 9.21 -22.64
C ASN A 324 14.87 8.29 -21.49
N LYS A 325 13.62 7.81 -21.52
CA LYS A 325 13.06 6.98 -20.45
C LYS A 325 13.78 5.63 -20.35
N GLN A 326 14.05 5.20 -19.11
CA GLN A 326 14.66 3.92 -18.82
C GLN A 326 13.83 2.76 -19.39
N VAL A 327 14.44 2.01 -20.32
CA VAL A 327 13.90 0.75 -20.85
C VAL A 327 14.45 -0.40 -20.01
N SER A 328 13.62 -1.42 -19.75
CA SER A 328 14.05 -2.61 -19.01
C SER A 328 14.80 -3.59 -19.93
N GLU A 329 15.97 -4.05 -19.50
CA GLU A 329 16.75 -5.04 -20.23
C GLU A 329 16.09 -6.43 -20.15
N LEU A 330 15.83 -7.05 -21.30
CA LEU A 330 15.14 -8.34 -21.40
C LEU A 330 16.15 -9.50 -21.28
N ASN A 331 15.83 -10.48 -20.43
CA ASN A 331 16.67 -11.66 -20.16
C ASN A 331 18.13 -11.33 -19.74
N LYS A 332 18.34 -10.20 -19.06
CA LYS A 332 19.63 -9.79 -18.49
C LYS A 332 20.32 -10.97 -17.79
N MET A 333 21.60 -11.19 -18.05
CA MET A 333 22.38 -12.25 -17.42
C MET A 333 23.33 -11.69 -16.36
N THR A 334 23.57 -12.48 -15.30
CA THR A 334 24.68 -12.24 -14.38
C THR A 334 26.03 -12.58 -15.03
N SER A 335 27.13 -12.12 -14.44
CA SER A 335 28.50 -12.40 -14.89
C SER A 335 28.84 -13.90 -14.90
N ASP A 336 28.22 -14.70 -14.03
CA ASP A 336 28.31 -16.17 -14.02
C ASP A 336 27.30 -16.88 -14.95
N GLY A 337 26.56 -16.13 -15.78
CA GLY A 337 25.76 -16.67 -16.88
C GLY A 337 24.39 -17.22 -16.50
N HIS A 338 23.81 -16.80 -15.37
CA HIS A 338 22.42 -17.10 -15.02
C HIS A 338 21.48 -15.99 -15.51
N VAL A 339 20.28 -16.36 -15.98
CA VAL A 339 19.25 -15.37 -16.35
C VAL A 339 18.66 -14.76 -15.08
N LEU A 340 18.63 -13.44 -15.03
CA LEU A 340 18.09 -12.68 -13.91
C LEU A 340 16.57 -12.47 -14.09
N ASP A 341 15.78 -12.88 -13.09
CA ASP A 341 14.34 -12.72 -13.07
C ASP A 341 13.96 -11.28 -12.68
N GLN A 342 14.59 -10.79 -11.60
CA GLN A 342 14.42 -9.46 -11.01
C GLN A 342 15.74 -8.98 -10.37
N GLU A 343 16.01 -7.68 -10.43
CA GLU A 343 17.13 -7.03 -9.74
C GLU A 343 16.63 -5.84 -8.92
N THR A 344 17.24 -5.64 -7.76
CA THR A 344 16.94 -4.59 -6.81
C THR A 344 18.13 -4.46 -5.82
N TYR A 345 17.92 -3.75 -4.73
CA TYR A 345 18.83 -3.61 -3.60
C TYR A 345 18.15 -4.12 -2.31
N VAL A 346 18.94 -4.28 -1.24
CA VAL A 346 18.38 -4.50 0.11
C VAL A 346 17.82 -3.16 0.59
N GLY A 347 16.49 -3.10 0.70
CA GLY A 347 15.77 -1.92 1.20
C GLY A 347 15.93 -1.72 2.71
N GLY A 348 15.13 -0.80 3.24
CA GLY A 348 15.15 -0.40 4.66
C GLY A 348 15.21 -1.55 5.67
N HIS A 349 16.08 -1.40 6.66
CA HIS A 349 16.18 -2.33 7.79
C HIS A 349 14.96 -2.19 8.69
N VAL A 350 14.48 -3.30 9.23
CA VAL A 350 13.32 -3.35 10.13
C VAL A 350 13.53 -4.53 11.09
N GLU A 351 13.38 -4.34 12.39
CA GLU A 351 13.49 -5.41 13.39
C GLU A 351 12.54 -5.18 14.57
N ALA A 352 11.68 -6.15 14.86
CA ALA A 352 11.07 -6.23 16.18
C ALA A 352 12.11 -6.80 17.16
N ILE A 353 12.38 -6.12 18.27
CA ILE A 353 13.42 -6.53 19.22
C ILE A 353 12.76 -7.21 20.42
N GLU A 354 11.76 -6.56 21.03
CA GLU A 354 10.96 -7.11 22.13
C GLU A 354 9.48 -7.30 21.75
N SER A 355 8.69 -7.88 22.67
CA SER A 355 7.23 -8.06 22.53
C SER A 355 6.62 -8.09 23.92
N GLY A 356 5.51 -7.38 24.14
CA GLY A 356 5.02 -7.09 25.48
C GLY A 356 4.17 -5.84 25.57
N ILE A 357 3.73 -5.54 26.79
CA ILE A 357 3.17 -4.26 27.23
C ILE A 357 4.30 -3.46 27.88
N PHE A 358 4.46 -2.20 27.49
CA PHE A 358 5.33 -1.24 28.14
C PHE A 358 4.49 0.00 28.48
N ARG A 359 4.55 0.47 29.73
CA ARG A 359 3.75 1.60 30.22
C ARG A 359 4.58 2.48 31.16
N ALA A 360 4.41 3.79 31.08
CA ALA A 360 5.13 4.77 31.90
C ALA A 360 4.80 4.72 33.40
N ASP A 361 3.73 4.02 33.79
CA ASP A 361 3.36 3.77 35.19
C ASP A 361 3.79 2.38 35.72
N ILE A 362 4.25 1.45 34.87
CA ILE A 362 4.65 0.09 35.26
C ILE A 362 6.18 -0.07 35.26
N PRO A 363 6.83 -0.38 36.42
CA PRO A 363 8.28 -0.54 36.51
C PRO A 363 8.87 -1.59 35.56
N CYS A 364 9.90 -1.19 34.83
CA CYS A 364 10.69 -2.03 33.94
C CYS A 364 12.08 -2.33 34.52
N ARG A 365 12.58 -3.53 34.27
CA ARG A 365 13.99 -3.87 34.58
C ARG A 365 14.90 -3.32 33.49
N PHE A 366 15.95 -2.62 33.90
CA PHE A 366 17.03 -2.12 33.05
C PHE A 366 18.36 -2.75 33.45
N ARG A 367 19.18 -3.09 32.45
CA ARG A 367 20.56 -3.54 32.63
C ARG A 367 21.44 -2.79 31.65
N MET A 368 21.99 -1.69 32.13
CA MET A 368 22.82 -0.74 31.39
C MET A 368 24.28 -1.17 31.35
N VAL A 369 25.05 -0.57 30.45
CA VAL A 369 26.50 -0.81 30.27
C VAL A 369 27.29 0.38 30.80
N PRO A 370 27.96 0.30 31.97
CA PRO A 370 28.67 1.44 32.58
C PRO A 370 29.67 2.14 31.66
N GLU A 371 30.34 1.38 30.79
CA GLU A 371 31.31 1.88 29.82
C GLU A 371 30.67 2.78 28.75
N ALA A 372 29.37 2.66 28.50
CA ALA A 372 28.62 3.57 27.64
C ALA A 372 28.30 4.89 28.35
N PHE A 373 27.86 4.82 29.61
CA PHE A 373 27.59 6.01 30.43
C PHE A 373 28.87 6.80 30.71
N GLN A 374 30.01 6.13 30.89
CA GLN A 374 31.32 6.79 31.01
C GLN A 374 31.70 7.57 29.74
N LYS A 375 31.48 7.01 28.54
CA LYS A 375 31.66 7.73 27.27
C LYS A 375 30.69 8.90 27.11
N LEU A 376 29.45 8.77 27.57
CA LEU A 376 28.49 9.88 27.57
C LEU A 376 28.92 11.00 28.52
N LEU A 377 29.38 10.67 29.73
CA LEU A 377 29.93 11.62 30.71
C LEU A 377 31.11 12.44 30.15
N GLU A 378 32.01 11.78 29.42
CA GLU A 378 33.13 12.41 28.73
C GLU A 378 32.70 13.33 27.58
N ASN A 379 31.55 13.07 26.96
CA ASN A 379 31.05 13.83 25.80
C ASN A 379 29.95 14.86 26.12
N VAL A 380 29.40 14.96 27.34
CA VAL A 380 28.27 15.86 27.67
C VAL A 380 28.48 17.28 27.15
N ASP A 381 29.66 17.87 27.42
CA ASP A 381 30.00 19.23 27.00
C ASP A 381 29.96 19.38 25.46
N ARG A 382 30.55 18.42 24.75
CA ARG A 382 30.55 18.34 23.29
C ARG A 382 29.14 18.19 22.72
N THR A 383 28.30 17.37 23.36
CA THR A 383 26.92 17.11 22.95
C THR A 383 26.02 18.34 23.14
N VAL A 384 26.08 19.01 24.30
CA VAL A 384 25.25 20.20 24.54
C VAL A 384 25.70 21.38 23.65
N LYS A 385 27.00 21.61 23.48
CA LYS A 385 27.52 22.60 22.51
C LYS A 385 27.08 22.31 21.08
N PHE A 386 27.12 21.05 20.65
CA PHE A 386 26.69 20.68 19.30
C PHE A 386 25.24 21.07 19.01
N CYS A 387 24.31 20.81 19.93
CA CYS A 387 22.92 21.22 19.80
C CYS A 387 22.77 22.75 19.76
N VAL A 388 23.40 23.46 20.70
CA VAL A 388 23.32 24.93 20.78
C VAL A 388 23.89 25.61 19.53
N GLU A 389 25.09 25.22 19.10
CA GLU A 389 25.84 25.89 18.03
C GLU A 389 25.44 25.43 16.62
N VAL A 390 25.10 24.15 16.43
CA VAL A 390 24.91 23.57 15.08
C VAL A 390 23.45 23.25 14.75
N GLU A 391 22.67 22.71 15.69
CA GLU A 391 21.24 22.45 15.46
C GLU A 391 20.42 23.75 15.58
N GLU A 392 20.74 24.56 16.59
CA GLU A 392 19.99 25.78 16.92
C GLU A 392 20.65 27.08 16.41
N GLY A 393 21.93 27.04 16.03
CA GLY A 393 22.64 28.16 15.41
C GLY A 393 22.92 29.34 16.36
N ILE A 394 23.09 29.08 17.66
CA ILE A 394 23.38 30.11 18.67
C ILE A 394 24.84 29.99 19.14
N PRO A 395 25.62 31.09 19.12
CA PRO A 395 26.94 31.15 19.75
C PRO A 395 26.88 30.86 21.27
N ILE A 396 27.79 30.03 21.77
CA ILE A 396 27.75 29.52 23.15
C ILE A 396 27.86 30.63 24.22
N ASP A 397 28.48 31.76 23.90
CA ASP A 397 28.57 32.98 24.72
C ASP A 397 27.20 33.64 25.00
N GLN A 398 26.16 33.30 24.22
CA GLN A 398 24.80 33.80 24.42
C GLN A 398 23.99 32.95 25.41
N VAL A 399 24.52 31.83 25.89
CA VAL A 399 23.81 30.92 26.83
C VAL A 399 24.09 31.31 28.28
N THR A 400 23.04 31.54 29.06
CA THR A 400 23.17 32.03 30.45
C THR A 400 23.13 30.93 31.51
N ASN A 401 22.84 29.68 31.15
CA ASN A 401 22.73 28.56 32.09
C ASN A 401 23.37 27.25 31.63
N TYR A 402 24.47 27.36 30.86
CA TYR A 402 25.16 26.22 30.30
C TYR A 402 25.65 25.22 31.36
N ASP A 403 26.37 25.71 32.38
CA ASP A 403 26.93 24.86 33.43
C ASP A 403 25.86 24.25 34.36
N GLU A 404 24.72 24.92 34.56
CA GLU A 404 23.55 24.37 35.28
C GLU A 404 23.10 23.06 34.61
N VAL A 405 22.90 23.11 33.29
CA VAL A 405 22.40 21.99 32.48
C VAL A 405 23.45 20.89 32.33
N VAL A 406 24.71 21.24 32.02
CA VAL A 406 25.79 20.26 31.86
C VAL A 406 26.07 19.49 33.16
N ASN A 407 25.96 20.14 34.33
CA ASN A 407 26.21 19.46 35.60
C ASN A 407 25.05 18.55 36.04
N ASP A 408 23.79 18.90 35.80
CA ASP A 408 22.66 17.99 36.05
C ASP A 408 22.70 16.74 35.14
N ILE A 409 23.00 16.92 33.84
CA ILE A 409 23.19 15.79 32.91
C ILE A 409 24.31 14.87 33.41
N LYS A 410 25.45 15.43 33.84
CA LYS A 410 26.56 14.66 34.42
C LYS A 410 26.17 13.93 35.71
N ALA A 411 25.39 14.56 36.59
CA ALA A 411 24.93 13.93 37.83
C ALA A 411 24.05 12.70 37.56
N LYS A 412 23.05 12.83 36.68
CA LYS A 412 22.15 11.73 36.27
C LYS A 412 22.90 10.59 35.57
N LEU A 413 23.78 10.90 34.63
CA LEU A 413 24.61 9.88 33.96
C LEU A 413 25.57 9.17 34.91
N THR A 414 26.03 9.84 35.99
CA THR A 414 26.88 9.23 37.02
C THR A 414 26.09 8.22 37.86
N ASP A 415 24.89 8.58 38.34
CA ASP A 415 23.98 7.68 39.07
C ASP A 415 23.62 6.43 38.23
N LEU A 416 23.36 6.60 36.93
CA LEU A 416 23.07 5.51 36.00
C LEU A 416 24.28 4.62 35.69
N ARG A 417 25.49 5.20 35.63
CA ARG A 417 26.75 4.43 35.50
C ARG A 417 27.01 3.56 36.73
N ASP A 418 26.82 4.14 37.91
CA ASP A 418 27.19 3.53 39.19
C ASP A 418 26.10 2.57 39.70
N THR A 419 24.85 2.77 39.27
CA THR A 419 23.71 1.85 39.49
C THR A 419 23.16 1.30 38.16
N PRO A 420 23.91 0.46 37.41
CA PRO A 420 23.53 0.05 36.05
C PRO A 420 22.37 -0.96 35.98
N CYS A 421 22.01 -1.60 37.10
CA CYS A 421 20.92 -2.56 37.19
C CYS A 421 19.78 -1.96 38.01
N ARG A 422 18.70 -1.51 37.36
CA ARG A 422 17.59 -0.79 38.01
C ARG A 422 16.23 -1.42 37.74
N LEU A 423 15.27 -1.13 38.61
CA LEU A 423 13.85 -1.40 38.44
C LEU A 423 13.12 -0.08 38.65
N GLU A 424 12.71 0.57 37.56
CA GLU A 424 12.06 1.88 37.59
C GLU A 424 11.14 2.06 36.39
N ASN A 425 10.31 3.09 36.40
CA ASN A 425 9.35 3.34 35.34
C ASN A 425 10.04 3.72 34.03
N PRO A 426 9.55 3.25 32.87
CA PRO A 426 10.14 3.56 31.57
C PRO A 426 9.63 4.90 31.01
N LEU A 427 10.52 5.65 30.37
CA LEU A 427 10.17 6.68 29.39
C LEU A 427 10.08 6.02 28.02
N ILE A 428 8.89 6.04 27.40
CA ILE A 428 8.65 5.45 26.07
C ILE A 428 8.88 6.50 24.99
N TYR A 429 9.88 6.27 24.13
CA TYR A 429 10.32 7.23 23.11
C TYR A 429 10.33 6.64 21.71
N HIS A 430 10.07 7.51 20.73
CA HIS A 430 10.36 7.28 19.32
C HIS A 430 11.48 8.25 18.88
N LEU A 431 12.57 7.69 18.35
CA LEU A 431 13.74 8.43 17.88
C LEU A 431 13.80 8.27 16.35
N ASP A 432 13.35 9.27 15.59
CA ASP A 432 13.10 9.20 14.14
C ASP A 432 14.00 10.15 13.35
N VAL A 433 14.56 9.71 12.22
CA VAL A 433 15.41 10.59 11.40
C VAL A 433 14.56 11.48 10.50
N GLY A 434 14.45 12.76 10.87
CA GLY A 434 13.66 13.78 10.18
C GLY A 434 13.94 13.82 8.68
N ALA A 435 12.98 13.34 7.87
CA ALA A 435 13.11 13.19 6.41
C ALA A 435 14.40 12.45 5.96
N MET A 436 14.66 11.30 6.57
CA MET A 436 15.86 10.46 6.40
C MET A 436 16.43 10.39 4.97
N TYR A 437 15.69 9.82 4.02
CA TYR A 437 16.22 9.56 2.66
C TYR A 437 16.55 10.86 1.90
N PRO A 438 15.69 11.90 1.86
CA PRO A 438 16.09 13.23 1.39
C PRO A 438 17.36 13.78 2.05
N ASN A 439 17.50 13.68 3.37
CA ASN A 439 18.68 14.22 4.05
C ASN A 439 19.96 13.38 3.81
N ILE A 440 19.86 12.07 3.62
CA ILE A 440 20.98 11.22 3.14
C ILE A 440 21.41 11.60 1.72
N ILE A 441 20.43 11.85 0.83
CA ILE A 441 20.65 12.35 -0.54
C ILE A 441 21.39 13.69 -0.51
N LEU A 442 20.94 14.63 0.32
CA LEU A 442 21.55 15.96 0.46
C LEU A 442 22.96 15.90 1.03
N THR A 443 23.19 15.18 2.12
CA THR A 443 24.52 15.00 2.75
C THR A 443 25.54 14.42 1.77
N ASN A 444 25.18 13.36 1.05
CA ASN A 444 26.13 12.61 0.21
C ASN A 444 26.17 13.10 -1.25
N ARG A 445 25.40 14.14 -1.59
CA ARG A 445 25.29 14.74 -2.94
C ARG A 445 24.83 13.72 -4.00
N LEU A 446 23.89 12.85 -3.61
CA LEU A 446 23.45 11.71 -4.41
C LEU A 446 22.46 12.14 -5.50
N GLN A 447 22.79 11.82 -6.75
CA GLN A 447 21.91 12.04 -7.90
C GLN A 447 22.31 11.07 -9.03
N PRO A 448 21.40 10.67 -9.94
CA PRO A 448 21.71 9.63 -10.92
C PRO A 448 22.84 10.00 -11.88
N SER A 449 22.97 11.28 -12.25
CA SER A 449 24.08 11.78 -13.08
C SER A 449 25.45 11.71 -12.40
N ALA A 450 25.52 11.73 -11.06
CA ALA A 450 26.78 11.66 -10.32
C ALA A 450 27.31 10.23 -10.13
N MET A 451 26.53 9.20 -10.49
CA MET A 451 26.91 7.79 -10.36
C MET A 451 27.85 7.40 -11.51
N VAL A 452 29.13 7.73 -11.39
CA VAL A 452 30.15 7.54 -12.44
C VAL A 452 30.88 6.21 -12.32
N ASP A 453 31.11 5.53 -13.44
CA ASP A 453 32.04 4.41 -13.52
C ASP A 453 33.49 4.87 -13.71
N GLU A 454 34.42 3.91 -13.73
CA GLU A 454 35.86 4.21 -13.87
C GLU A 454 36.23 4.78 -15.25
N THR A 455 35.45 4.51 -16.31
CA THR A 455 35.69 5.04 -17.66
C THR A 455 35.26 6.49 -17.80
N VAL A 456 34.09 6.84 -17.25
CA VAL A 456 33.59 8.23 -17.18
C VAL A 456 34.50 9.07 -16.28
N CYS A 457 34.95 8.50 -15.16
CA CYS A 457 35.90 9.15 -14.28
C CYS A 457 37.29 9.33 -14.95
N ALA A 458 37.78 8.32 -15.68
CA ALA A 458 39.05 8.40 -16.41
C ALA A 458 39.05 9.46 -17.52
N ALA A 459 37.92 9.68 -18.18
CA ALA A 459 37.75 10.68 -19.24
C ALA A 459 37.55 12.13 -18.72
N CYS A 460 37.49 12.35 -17.41
CA CYS A 460 37.22 13.66 -16.82
C CYS A 460 38.49 14.52 -16.66
N ASP A 461 38.47 15.76 -17.16
CA ASP A 461 39.56 16.75 -17.03
C ASP A 461 40.03 17.00 -15.59
N PHE A 462 39.18 16.68 -14.60
CA PHE A 462 39.47 16.85 -13.18
C PHE A 462 40.05 15.60 -12.50
N ASN A 463 40.21 14.48 -13.22
CA ASN A 463 40.86 13.27 -12.71
C ASN A 463 42.39 13.42 -12.66
N LYS A 464 42.86 14.25 -11.71
CA LYS A 464 44.27 14.58 -11.48
C LYS A 464 44.77 13.92 -10.18
N PRO A 465 46.08 13.67 -10.04
CA PRO A 465 46.65 13.19 -8.77
C PRO A 465 46.23 14.10 -7.60
N GLY A 466 45.66 13.50 -6.55
CA GLY A 466 45.11 14.23 -5.40
C GLY A 466 43.65 14.71 -5.52
N ALA A 467 42.92 14.35 -6.59
CA ALA A 467 41.50 14.69 -6.73
C ALA A 467 40.63 14.04 -5.63
N THR A 468 40.00 14.85 -4.79
CA THR A 468 39.18 14.42 -3.63
C THR A 468 37.69 14.28 -3.93
N CYS A 469 37.26 14.54 -5.17
CA CYS A 469 35.85 14.54 -5.58
C CYS A 469 35.23 13.15 -5.86
N GLN A 470 36.00 12.08 -5.70
CA GLN A 470 35.57 10.69 -5.96
C GLN A 470 35.06 10.03 -4.65
N ARG A 471 33.84 10.38 -4.23
CA ARG A 471 33.24 9.78 -3.02
C ARG A 471 32.79 8.35 -3.31
N LYS A 472 33.50 7.35 -2.78
CA LYS A 472 33.08 5.93 -2.86
C LYS A 472 32.13 5.59 -1.71
N MET A 473 31.01 4.93 -2.02
CA MET A 473 30.03 4.45 -1.02
C MET A 473 29.53 3.05 -1.36
N ASN A 474 29.22 2.26 -0.33
CA ASN A 474 28.75 0.88 -0.46
C ASN A 474 27.22 0.80 -0.56
N TRP A 475 26.74 -0.27 -1.19
CA TRP A 475 25.33 -0.63 -1.27
C TRP A 475 25.17 -2.16 -1.42
N MET A 476 24.02 -2.68 -1.01
CA MET A 476 23.73 -4.11 -1.08
C MET A 476 22.81 -4.41 -2.25
N TRP A 477 23.35 -4.96 -3.33
CA TRP A 477 22.57 -5.45 -4.47
C TRP A 477 21.87 -6.77 -4.11
N ARG A 478 20.67 -6.97 -4.66
CA ARG A 478 19.90 -8.21 -4.55
C ARG A 478 19.33 -8.61 -5.91
N GLY A 479 19.74 -9.77 -6.41
CA GLY A 479 19.17 -10.39 -7.61
C GLY A 479 18.38 -11.65 -7.28
N GLU A 480 17.28 -11.86 -7.99
CA GLU A 480 16.60 -13.16 -8.04
C GLU A 480 16.94 -13.81 -9.38
N VAL A 481 17.86 -14.78 -9.35
CA VAL A 481 18.41 -15.43 -10.55
C VAL A 481 17.76 -16.79 -10.77
N ILE A 482 17.55 -17.17 -12.02
CA ILE A 482 16.97 -18.45 -12.39
C ILE A 482 18.11 -19.49 -12.40
N PRO A 483 18.00 -20.65 -11.69
CA PRO A 483 19.15 -21.54 -11.42
C PRO A 483 19.83 -22.18 -12.64
N ALA A 484 19.18 -22.20 -13.80
CA ALA A 484 19.73 -22.77 -15.03
C ALA A 484 20.93 -21.95 -15.55
N SER A 485 21.93 -22.65 -16.08
CA SER A 485 23.11 -22.06 -16.71
C SER A 485 22.81 -21.52 -18.12
N ARG A 486 23.72 -20.68 -18.63
CA ARG A 486 23.69 -20.14 -20.00
C ARG A 486 23.47 -21.19 -21.08
N SER A 487 24.07 -22.38 -20.94
CA SER A 487 23.96 -23.47 -21.92
C SER A 487 22.58 -24.14 -21.91
N GLU A 488 21.94 -24.23 -20.75
CA GLU A 488 20.56 -24.75 -20.61
C GLU A 488 19.54 -23.72 -21.10
N PHE A 489 19.80 -22.42 -20.87
CA PHE A 489 18.99 -21.35 -21.45
C PHE A 489 19.05 -21.38 -22.99
N GLN A 490 20.25 -21.45 -23.58
CA GLN A 490 20.41 -21.56 -25.03
C GLN A 490 19.71 -22.80 -25.62
N ARG A 491 19.75 -23.94 -24.91
CA ARG A 491 18.99 -25.15 -25.31
C ARG A 491 17.48 -24.92 -25.28
N ILE A 492 16.96 -24.12 -24.35
CA ILE A 492 15.54 -23.74 -24.28
C ILE A 492 15.16 -22.75 -25.38
N GLN A 493 16.04 -21.81 -25.75
CA GLN A 493 15.83 -20.93 -26.91
C GLN A 493 15.69 -21.77 -28.20
N GLN A 494 16.61 -22.71 -28.44
CA GLN A 494 16.55 -23.65 -29.57
C GLN A 494 15.28 -24.50 -29.60
N GLN A 495 14.75 -24.92 -28.44
CA GLN A 495 13.46 -25.61 -28.37
C GLN A 495 12.31 -24.69 -28.80
N LEU A 496 12.25 -23.46 -28.26
CA LEU A 496 11.20 -22.49 -28.57
C LEU A 496 11.22 -22.05 -30.04
N GLU A 497 12.39 -21.99 -30.68
CA GLU A 497 12.51 -21.73 -32.13
C GLU A 497 11.77 -22.76 -33.01
N THR A 498 11.67 -24.02 -32.57
CA THR A 498 10.92 -25.06 -33.28
C THR A 498 9.40 -24.99 -33.06
N GLU A 499 8.95 -24.33 -32.01
CA GLU A 499 7.54 -24.31 -31.58
C GLU A 499 6.66 -23.35 -32.42
N ARG A 500 5.35 -23.36 -32.12
CA ARG A 500 4.35 -22.50 -32.75
C ARG A 500 3.50 -21.82 -31.69
N PHE A 501 3.41 -20.51 -31.80
CA PHE A 501 2.81 -19.63 -30.80
C PHE A 501 1.45 -19.12 -31.27
N PRO A 502 0.57 -18.67 -30.36
CA PRO A 502 -0.72 -18.10 -30.75
C PRO A 502 -0.58 -16.94 -31.75
N PRO A 503 -1.57 -16.75 -32.64
CA PRO A 503 -1.65 -15.56 -33.48
C PRO A 503 -1.67 -14.26 -32.66
N PHE A 504 -1.45 -13.12 -33.34
CA PHE A 504 -1.54 -11.81 -32.69
C PHE A 504 -3.01 -11.36 -32.57
N LYS A 505 -3.86 -11.68 -33.56
CA LYS A 505 -5.32 -11.49 -33.50
C LYS A 505 -6.07 -12.82 -33.62
N PRO A 506 -7.23 -12.98 -32.95
CA PRO A 506 -8.07 -14.18 -33.12
C PRO A 506 -8.43 -14.41 -34.60
N GLY A 507 -8.04 -15.58 -35.14
CA GLY A 507 -8.31 -15.98 -36.52
C GLY A 507 -7.11 -15.95 -37.48
N GLU A 508 -6.00 -15.32 -37.09
CA GLU A 508 -4.72 -15.41 -37.83
C GLU A 508 -4.03 -16.79 -37.63
N PRO A 509 -3.08 -17.19 -38.51
CA PRO A 509 -2.30 -18.42 -38.31
C PRO A 509 -1.31 -18.33 -37.14
N HIS A 510 -0.91 -19.48 -36.62
CA HIS A 510 0.09 -19.59 -35.56
C HIS A 510 1.46 -19.06 -35.99
N ARG A 511 2.09 -18.25 -35.12
CA ARG A 511 3.37 -17.58 -35.38
C ARG A 511 4.57 -18.47 -35.02
N ALA A 512 5.68 -18.30 -35.74
CA ALA A 512 6.98 -18.84 -35.36
C ALA A 512 7.68 -17.91 -34.35
N PHE A 513 8.62 -18.44 -33.55
CA PHE A 513 9.26 -17.70 -32.46
C PHE A 513 9.92 -16.36 -32.90
N HIS A 514 10.56 -16.33 -34.07
CA HIS A 514 11.18 -15.12 -34.60
C HIS A 514 10.18 -14.03 -35.02
N GLN A 515 8.90 -14.38 -35.22
CA GLN A 515 7.79 -13.47 -35.56
C GLN A 515 7.12 -12.87 -34.31
N LEU A 516 7.58 -13.25 -33.12
CA LEU A 516 7.13 -12.66 -31.85
C LEU A 516 7.89 -11.36 -31.56
N GLY A 517 7.21 -10.43 -30.88
CA GLY A 517 7.83 -9.24 -30.30
C GLY A 517 8.95 -9.61 -29.30
N ARG A 518 9.88 -8.69 -29.04
CA ARG A 518 10.99 -8.93 -28.10
C ARG A 518 10.48 -9.33 -26.71
N GLU A 519 9.43 -8.68 -26.23
CA GLU A 519 8.80 -8.97 -24.94
C GLU A 519 8.06 -10.32 -24.93
N GLU A 520 7.33 -10.66 -26.01
CA GLU A 520 6.67 -11.96 -26.15
C GLU A 520 7.67 -13.12 -26.11
N ARG A 521 8.84 -12.97 -26.76
CA ARG A 521 9.94 -13.94 -26.70
C ARG A 521 10.49 -14.10 -25.30
N ALA A 522 10.86 -12.99 -24.66
CA ALA A 522 11.40 -13.00 -23.30
C ALA A 522 10.41 -13.63 -22.30
N ALA A 523 9.11 -13.37 -22.44
CA ALA A 523 8.08 -14.00 -21.62
C ALA A 523 7.98 -15.52 -21.84
N ALA A 524 8.07 -15.99 -23.09
CA ALA A 524 8.06 -17.42 -23.42
C ALA A 524 9.32 -18.15 -22.93
N GLU A 525 10.49 -17.57 -23.17
CA GLU A 525 11.80 -18.05 -22.70
C GLU A 525 11.82 -18.17 -21.17
N LYS A 526 11.47 -17.08 -20.47
CA LYS A 526 11.43 -17.02 -19.01
C LYS A 526 10.45 -18.04 -18.42
N LYS A 527 9.26 -18.21 -19.01
CA LYS A 527 8.28 -19.22 -18.59
C LYS A 527 8.84 -20.64 -18.74
N ARG A 528 9.40 -20.99 -19.91
CA ARG A 528 9.96 -22.34 -20.14
C ARG A 528 11.17 -22.61 -19.25
N LEU A 529 12.00 -21.61 -19.00
CA LEU A 529 13.14 -21.70 -18.09
C LEU A 529 12.70 -21.95 -16.63
N GLN A 530 11.68 -21.24 -16.15
CA GLN A 530 11.09 -21.49 -14.82
C GLN A 530 10.46 -22.90 -14.72
N GLU A 531 9.77 -23.38 -15.76
CA GLU A 531 9.22 -24.75 -15.83
C GLU A 531 10.32 -25.82 -15.81
N TYR A 532 11.43 -25.58 -16.52
CA TYR A 532 12.62 -26.44 -16.49
C TYR A 532 13.26 -26.45 -15.10
N CYS A 533 13.52 -25.28 -14.50
CA CYS A 533 14.16 -25.20 -13.19
C CYS A 533 13.32 -25.84 -12.07
N ARG A 534 11.98 -25.75 -12.14
CA ARG A 534 11.09 -26.46 -11.22
C ARG A 534 11.25 -27.99 -11.30
N LYS A 535 11.58 -28.54 -12.46
CA LYS A 535 11.83 -29.97 -12.66
C LYS A 535 13.26 -30.37 -12.28
N ALA A 536 14.26 -29.66 -12.81
CA ALA A 536 15.68 -30.01 -12.66
C ALA A 536 16.25 -29.64 -11.27
N TYR A 537 15.95 -28.46 -10.75
CA TYR A 537 16.53 -27.93 -9.51
C TYR A 537 15.55 -27.95 -8.32
N LYS A 538 14.30 -28.39 -8.53
CA LYS A 538 13.19 -28.35 -7.54
C LYS A 538 12.85 -26.94 -7.00
N ARG A 539 13.39 -25.88 -7.62
CA ARG A 539 13.20 -24.44 -7.27
C ARG A 539 13.25 -23.59 -8.54
N THR A 540 12.51 -22.48 -8.58
CA THR A 540 12.47 -21.59 -9.76
C THR A 540 13.46 -20.43 -9.72
N HIS A 541 13.88 -19.99 -8.53
CA HIS A 541 14.81 -18.87 -8.33
C HIS A 541 15.80 -19.16 -7.19
N ASN A 542 16.94 -18.49 -7.22
CA ASN A 542 17.86 -18.29 -6.12
C ASN A 542 17.97 -16.79 -5.83
N THR A 543 17.86 -16.37 -4.57
CA THR A 543 18.21 -15.00 -4.18
C THR A 543 19.72 -14.91 -3.97
N LYS A 544 20.38 -14.03 -4.72
CA LYS A 544 21.75 -13.56 -4.44
C LYS A 544 21.70 -12.20 -3.76
N VAL A 545 22.62 -11.96 -2.83
CA VAL A 545 22.87 -10.65 -2.22
C VAL A 545 24.36 -10.40 -2.23
N GLU A 546 24.79 -9.24 -2.72
CA GLU A 546 26.19 -8.89 -2.96
C GLU A 546 26.45 -7.46 -2.50
N GLU A 547 27.49 -7.24 -1.71
CA GLU A 547 27.96 -5.88 -1.41
C GLU A 547 28.72 -5.32 -2.62
N LYS A 548 28.31 -4.13 -3.06
CA LYS A 548 28.89 -3.39 -4.18
C LYS A 548 29.23 -1.99 -3.72
N TRP A 549 30.09 -1.31 -4.46
CA TRP A 549 30.43 0.09 -4.24
C TRP A 549 30.14 0.89 -5.51
N GLN A 550 29.93 2.20 -5.33
CA GLN A 550 29.70 3.15 -6.41
C GLN A 550 30.56 4.40 -6.17
N THR A 551 31.10 5.00 -7.23
CA THR A 551 31.71 6.34 -7.16
C THR A 551 30.65 7.40 -7.41
N ILE A 552 30.58 8.39 -6.53
CA ILE A 552 29.69 9.55 -6.61
C ILE A 552 30.55 10.78 -6.89
N CYS A 553 30.45 11.32 -8.10
CA CYS A 553 31.16 12.54 -8.49
C CYS A 553 30.63 13.75 -7.69
N GLN A 554 31.44 14.26 -6.77
CA GLN A 554 31.06 15.41 -5.93
C GLN A 554 31.05 16.74 -6.71
N ARG A 555 31.49 16.77 -7.98
CA ARG A 555 31.60 18.00 -8.81
C ARG A 555 30.56 18.12 -9.93
N GLU A 556 29.75 17.08 -10.13
CA GLU A 556 28.67 17.02 -11.14
C GLU A 556 27.66 18.17 -10.96
N ASN A 557 26.97 18.60 -12.03
CA ASN A 557 25.91 19.62 -11.94
C ASN A 557 24.80 19.15 -10.97
N ASP A 558 24.56 19.91 -9.92
CA ASP A 558 23.78 19.51 -8.74
C ASP A 558 22.27 19.78 -8.84
N PHE A 559 21.73 20.06 -10.03
CA PHE A 559 20.31 20.41 -10.23
C PHE A 559 19.34 19.49 -9.46
N TYR A 560 19.59 18.17 -9.42
CA TYR A 560 18.75 17.20 -8.72
C TYR A 560 18.85 17.38 -7.20
N VAL A 561 20.07 17.45 -6.66
CA VAL A 561 20.32 17.66 -5.21
C VAL A 561 19.77 19.02 -4.77
N MET A 562 19.95 20.06 -5.58
CA MET A 562 19.41 21.39 -5.34
C MET A 562 17.88 21.43 -5.41
N THR A 563 17.25 20.67 -6.32
CA THR A 563 15.78 20.51 -6.36
C THR A 563 15.26 19.90 -5.05
N VAL A 564 15.91 18.83 -4.55
CA VAL A 564 15.57 18.20 -3.26
C VAL A 564 15.75 19.18 -2.10
N ARG A 565 16.85 19.96 -2.09
CA ARG A 565 17.15 20.98 -1.06
C ARG A 565 16.07 22.06 -1.03
N ASN A 566 15.79 22.65 -2.18
CA ASN A 566 14.76 23.67 -2.36
C ASN A 566 13.38 23.17 -1.92
N PHE A 567 13.02 21.91 -2.18
CA PHE A 567 11.74 21.34 -1.72
C PHE A 567 11.69 21.09 -0.22
N ARG A 568 12.79 20.61 0.39
CA ARG A 568 12.90 20.45 1.84
C ARG A 568 12.79 21.80 2.55
N ASP A 569 13.50 22.81 2.05
CA ASP A 569 13.64 24.09 2.74
C ASP A 569 12.37 24.94 2.60
N ARG A 570 11.72 24.95 1.42
CA ARG A 570 10.34 25.49 1.25
C ARG A 570 9.33 24.78 2.17
N ARG A 571 9.43 23.46 2.35
CA ARG A 571 8.57 22.73 3.29
C ARG A 571 8.76 23.18 4.74
N TYR A 572 10.00 23.47 5.15
CA TYR A 572 10.27 24.01 6.49
C TYR A 572 9.76 25.46 6.64
N GLU A 573 9.88 26.29 5.61
CA GLU A 573 9.25 27.62 5.57
C GLU A 573 7.73 27.52 5.79
N TYR A 574 7.03 26.67 5.03
CA TYR A 574 5.59 26.46 5.22
C TYR A 574 5.23 25.81 6.58
N LYS A 575 6.06 24.90 7.12
CA LYS A 575 5.90 24.36 8.51
C LYS A 575 6.01 25.49 9.55
N GLY A 576 6.88 26.48 9.31
CA GLY A 576 7.02 27.69 10.15
C GLY A 576 5.82 28.64 10.02
N LEU A 577 5.44 29.00 8.79
CA LEU A 577 4.30 29.87 8.51
C LEU A 577 2.98 29.28 9.02
N LEU A 578 2.81 27.95 8.94
CA LEU A 578 1.67 27.25 9.56
C LEU A 578 1.65 27.39 11.09
N LYS A 579 2.81 27.38 11.76
CA LYS A 579 2.89 27.57 13.22
C LYS A 579 2.50 29.00 13.61
N VAL A 580 2.85 30.00 12.79
CA VAL A 580 2.38 31.38 12.96
C VAL A 580 0.87 31.46 12.72
N ALA A 581 0.37 31.00 11.57
CA ALA A 581 -1.05 31.06 11.25
C ALA A 581 -1.95 30.34 12.28
N LYS A 582 -1.49 29.24 12.90
CA LYS A 582 -2.20 28.58 14.01
C LYS A 582 -2.26 29.45 15.27
N LYS A 583 -1.23 30.25 15.56
CA LYS A 583 -1.25 31.26 16.61
C LYS A 583 -2.18 32.41 16.25
N ASP A 584 -2.12 32.91 15.02
CA ASP A 584 -2.99 33.98 14.52
C ASP A 584 -4.49 33.59 14.59
N VAL A 585 -4.83 32.32 14.36
CA VAL A 585 -6.18 31.77 14.54
C VAL A 585 -6.63 31.77 16.01
N SER A 586 -5.78 31.34 16.96
CA SER A 586 -6.07 31.47 18.41
C SER A 586 -6.24 32.95 18.79
N GLU A 587 -5.30 33.76 18.31
CA GLU A 587 -5.32 35.23 18.11
C GLU A 587 -6.72 35.84 17.95
N ALA A 588 -7.28 35.52 16.78
CA ALA A 588 -8.55 36.03 16.29
C ALA A 588 -9.75 35.39 17.00
N GLN A 589 -9.63 34.12 17.42
CA GLN A 589 -10.69 33.44 18.18
C GLN A 589 -10.84 34.01 19.60
N GLU A 590 -9.76 34.45 20.24
CA GLU A 590 -9.78 35.16 21.53
C GLU A 590 -10.34 36.59 21.41
N LYS A 591 -10.10 37.28 20.27
CA LYS A 591 -10.69 38.60 19.99
C LYS A 591 -12.16 38.55 19.58
N GLY A 592 -12.59 37.49 18.89
CA GLY A 592 -13.95 37.30 18.39
C GLY A 592 -14.29 38.03 17.07
N ASP A 593 -13.31 38.45 16.26
CA ASP A 593 -13.54 39.07 14.94
C ASP A 593 -13.74 37.99 13.85
N PRO A 594 -14.94 37.87 13.23
CA PRO A 594 -15.19 36.84 12.21
C PRO A 594 -14.40 37.03 10.91
N ALA A 595 -14.04 38.26 10.55
CA ALA A 595 -13.32 38.57 9.31
C ALA A 595 -11.81 38.33 9.48
N GLU A 596 -11.23 38.70 10.62
CA GLU A 596 -9.85 38.33 10.97
C GLU A 596 -9.76 36.79 11.08
N LEU A 597 -10.70 36.14 11.77
CA LEU A 597 -10.75 34.69 11.94
C LEU A 597 -10.91 33.92 10.62
N LYS A 598 -11.77 34.37 9.70
CA LYS A 598 -11.89 33.78 8.34
C LYS A 598 -10.55 33.89 7.59
N THR A 599 -9.94 35.08 7.62
CA THR A 599 -8.65 35.34 6.95
C THR A 599 -7.50 34.50 7.52
N ALA A 600 -7.42 34.38 8.84
CA ALA A 600 -6.41 33.57 9.53
C ALA A 600 -6.58 32.07 9.22
N ASN A 601 -7.81 31.56 9.24
CA ASN A 601 -8.11 30.16 8.89
C ASN A 601 -7.75 29.85 7.42
N SER A 602 -8.09 30.73 6.47
CA SER A 602 -7.69 30.55 5.06
C SER A 602 -6.16 30.46 4.89
N ARG A 603 -5.40 31.27 5.62
CA ARG A 603 -3.91 31.19 5.63
C ARG A 603 -3.41 29.90 6.27
N MET A 604 -4.01 29.45 7.37
CA MET A 604 -3.66 28.18 8.02
C MET A 604 -3.87 26.99 7.07
N VAL A 605 -5.02 26.90 6.40
CA VAL A 605 -5.34 25.83 5.43
C VAL A 605 -4.38 25.86 4.24
N LEU A 606 -4.05 27.05 3.73
CA LEU A 606 -3.08 27.23 2.65
C LEU A 606 -1.68 26.71 3.04
N TYR A 607 -1.15 27.11 4.20
CA TYR A 607 0.20 26.69 4.62
C TYR A 607 0.28 25.20 5.02
N ASP A 608 -0.79 24.61 5.58
CA ASP A 608 -0.80 23.17 5.84
C ASP A 608 -0.85 22.37 4.54
N SER A 609 -1.67 22.82 3.58
CA SER A 609 -1.75 22.20 2.24
C SER A 609 -0.42 22.29 1.49
N LEU A 610 0.27 23.45 1.56
CA LEU A 610 1.59 23.64 0.96
C LEU A 610 2.66 22.75 1.60
N GLN A 611 2.73 22.62 2.94
CA GLN A 611 3.72 21.73 3.56
C GLN A 611 3.43 20.24 3.33
N LEU A 612 2.15 19.84 3.26
CA LEU A 612 1.73 18.48 2.90
C LEU A 612 2.04 18.14 1.43
N ALA A 613 1.77 19.06 0.50
CA ALA A 613 2.12 18.93 -0.91
C ALA A 613 3.63 18.71 -1.07
N HIS A 614 4.46 19.54 -0.42
CA HIS A 614 5.91 19.37 -0.43
C HIS A 614 6.34 18.07 0.27
N LYS A 615 5.67 17.60 1.33
CA LYS A 615 5.95 16.29 1.98
C LYS A 615 5.76 15.12 1.01
N CYS A 616 4.67 15.13 0.22
CA CYS A 616 4.39 14.06 -0.74
C CYS A 616 5.46 13.98 -1.85
N ILE A 617 5.83 15.12 -2.43
CA ILE A 617 6.89 15.19 -3.45
C ILE A 617 8.27 14.88 -2.86
N LEU A 618 8.60 15.41 -1.68
CA LEU A 618 9.90 15.20 -1.02
C LEU A 618 10.18 13.71 -0.76
N ASN A 619 9.19 12.97 -0.28
CA ASN A 619 9.30 11.52 -0.08
C ASN A 619 9.37 10.74 -1.41
N SER A 620 8.93 11.34 -2.52
CA SER A 620 8.88 10.70 -3.84
C SER A 620 10.19 10.78 -4.64
N PHE A 621 11.12 11.70 -4.34
CA PHE A 621 12.43 11.77 -5.04
C PHE A 621 13.24 10.48 -4.93
N TYR A 622 13.29 9.86 -3.75
CA TYR A 622 13.99 8.57 -3.57
C TYR A 622 13.29 7.44 -4.35
N GLY A 623 11.95 7.36 -4.32
CA GLY A 623 11.22 6.35 -5.07
C GLY A 623 11.28 6.54 -6.59
N TYR A 624 11.50 7.77 -7.05
CA TYR A 624 11.54 8.13 -8.47
C TYR A 624 12.74 7.52 -9.21
N VAL A 625 13.93 7.48 -8.61
CA VAL A 625 15.14 6.95 -9.30
C VAL A 625 15.08 5.44 -9.55
N MET A 626 14.10 4.74 -8.98
CA MET A 626 13.80 3.33 -9.21
C MET A 626 12.48 3.08 -9.95
N ARG A 627 11.76 4.13 -10.35
CA ARG A 627 10.53 4.01 -11.17
C ARG A 627 10.91 3.57 -12.59
N LYS A 628 10.31 2.47 -13.05
CA LYS A 628 10.43 2.03 -14.45
C LYS A 628 10.00 3.15 -15.41
N GLY A 629 10.78 3.42 -16.45
CA GLY A 629 10.51 4.55 -17.36
C GLY A 629 10.72 5.94 -16.73
N SER A 630 11.46 6.03 -15.62
CA SER A 630 12.11 7.26 -15.15
C SER A 630 13.13 7.76 -16.18
N ARG A 631 13.37 9.07 -16.25
CA ARG A 631 14.48 9.66 -17.03
C ARG A 631 15.78 9.59 -16.25
N TRP A 632 15.74 9.92 -14.95
CA TRP A 632 16.89 9.86 -14.06
C TRP A 632 16.78 8.61 -13.19
N PHE A 633 17.05 7.45 -13.80
CA PHE A 633 17.05 6.15 -13.14
C PHE A 633 18.46 5.81 -12.60
N SER A 634 18.55 5.29 -11.38
CA SER A 634 19.75 4.64 -10.83
C SER A 634 19.38 3.73 -9.66
N MET A 635 19.80 2.47 -9.75
CA MET A 635 19.64 1.47 -8.68
C MET A 635 20.71 1.66 -7.60
N GLU A 636 21.89 2.08 -8.03
CA GLU A 636 23.08 2.35 -7.24
C GLU A 636 22.77 3.46 -6.23
N MET A 637 22.15 4.56 -6.69
CA MET A 637 21.69 5.65 -5.84
C MET A 637 20.70 5.18 -4.76
N ALA A 638 19.66 4.44 -5.14
CA ALA A 638 18.64 3.96 -4.21
C ALA A 638 19.23 2.95 -3.20
N GLY A 639 20.14 2.08 -3.67
CA GLY A 639 20.89 1.15 -2.84
C GLY A 639 21.80 1.85 -1.82
N VAL A 640 22.55 2.88 -2.23
CA VAL A 640 23.41 3.67 -1.34
C VAL A 640 22.56 4.40 -0.29
N VAL A 641 21.40 4.95 -0.65
CA VAL A 641 20.47 5.59 0.30
C VAL A 641 19.97 4.60 1.34
N CYS A 642 19.45 3.43 0.93
CA CYS A 642 18.95 2.42 1.88
C CYS A 642 20.05 1.79 2.74
N TYR A 643 21.22 1.51 2.17
CA TYR A 643 22.36 0.97 2.92
C TYR A 643 22.84 1.97 3.98
N THR A 644 23.07 3.23 3.60
CA THR A 644 23.46 4.30 4.54
C THR A 644 22.42 4.46 5.66
N GLY A 645 21.13 4.46 5.32
CA GLY A 645 20.04 4.52 6.30
C GLY A 645 20.05 3.32 7.26
N SER A 646 20.22 2.10 6.72
CA SER A 646 20.37 0.88 7.53
C SER A 646 21.52 0.99 8.53
N THR A 647 22.68 1.50 8.10
CA THR A 647 23.85 1.66 8.98
C THR A 647 23.61 2.71 10.06
N ILE A 648 22.95 3.84 9.76
CA ILE A 648 22.60 4.88 10.75
C ILE A 648 21.73 4.31 11.86
N ILE A 649 20.66 3.59 11.50
CA ILE A 649 19.71 3.05 12.48
C ILE A 649 20.33 1.86 13.24
N GLN A 650 21.16 1.04 12.61
CA GLN A 650 21.92 0.00 13.31
C GLN A 650 22.88 0.59 14.36
N LYS A 651 23.62 1.67 14.03
CA LYS A 651 24.48 2.36 15.00
C LYS A 651 23.72 3.05 16.12
N SER A 652 22.54 3.58 15.81
CA SER A 652 21.67 4.20 16.81
C SER A 652 21.12 3.14 17.77
N ARG A 653 20.72 1.97 17.25
CA ARG A 653 20.37 0.80 18.05
C ARG A 653 21.53 0.31 18.92
N GLU A 654 22.75 0.19 18.38
CA GLU A 654 23.95 -0.20 19.15
C GLU A 654 24.12 0.67 20.41
N ILE A 655 23.83 1.98 20.32
CA ILE A 655 23.85 2.89 21.47
C ILE A 655 22.64 2.65 22.40
N VAL A 656 21.43 2.58 21.86
CA VAL A 656 20.20 2.41 22.64
C VAL A 656 20.17 1.08 23.42
N GLU A 657 20.75 -0.01 22.90
CA GLU A 657 20.92 -1.29 23.62
C GLU A 657 21.89 -1.22 24.81
N GLN A 658 22.75 -0.20 24.90
CA GLN A 658 23.69 0.01 26.02
C GLN A 658 23.11 0.91 27.12
N ILE A 659 22.15 1.79 26.80
CA ILE A 659 21.61 2.83 27.70
C ILE A 659 20.12 2.66 28.06
N GLY A 660 19.40 1.79 27.35
CA GLY A 660 17.98 1.50 27.53
C GLY A 660 17.63 0.14 26.94
N ARG A 661 16.40 -0.01 26.42
CA ARG A 661 15.96 -1.21 25.69
C ARG A 661 15.16 -0.79 24.44
N PRO A 662 15.64 -1.04 23.22
CA PRO A 662 14.85 -0.83 22.02
C PRO A 662 13.82 -1.95 21.85
N LEU A 663 12.62 -1.59 21.41
CA LEU A 663 11.45 -2.47 21.32
C LEU A 663 11.15 -2.84 19.86
N GLU A 664 11.15 -1.84 18.98
CA GLU A 664 10.93 -1.97 17.52
C GLU A 664 11.86 -1.00 16.79
N LEU A 665 12.33 -1.43 15.63
CA LEU A 665 13.20 -0.69 14.74
C LEU A 665 12.47 -0.66 13.40
N ASP A 666 11.99 0.52 13.03
CA ASP A 666 11.35 0.80 11.76
C ASP A 666 12.38 1.47 10.82
N THR A 667 12.01 1.69 9.55
CA THR A 667 12.95 2.06 8.46
C THR A 667 13.89 3.22 8.76
N ASP A 668 13.37 4.20 9.49
CA ASP A 668 13.86 5.55 9.72
C ASP A 668 13.93 5.91 11.22
N GLY A 669 13.41 5.05 12.11
CA GLY A 669 13.27 5.36 13.54
C GLY A 669 13.27 4.15 14.48
N ILE A 670 13.54 4.42 15.76
CA ILE A 670 13.64 3.42 16.83
C ILE A 670 12.61 3.72 17.92
N TRP A 671 11.77 2.74 18.23
CA TRP A 671 10.95 2.72 19.44
C TRP A 671 11.77 2.11 20.58
N CYS A 672 11.89 2.82 21.69
CA CYS A 672 12.67 2.36 22.84
C CYS A 672 12.08 2.80 24.18
N ILE A 673 12.48 2.09 25.24
CA ILE A 673 12.33 2.56 26.61
C ILE A 673 13.69 2.95 27.20
N MET A 674 13.70 4.07 27.92
CA MET A 674 14.81 4.52 28.75
C MET A 674 14.38 4.57 30.23
N PRO A 675 15.31 4.53 31.19
CA PRO A 675 14.98 4.73 32.61
C PRO A 675 14.37 6.13 32.85
N SER A 676 13.43 6.29 33.79
CA SER A 676 12.87 7.60 34.15
C SER A 676 13.88 8.56 34.78
N SER A 677 15.00 8.03 35.27
CA SER A 677 16.16 8.80 35.74
C SER A 677 17.12 9.28 34.63
N PHE A 678 16.89 8.92 33.35
CA PHE A 678 17.74 9.33 32.23
C PHE A 678 17.67 10.84 31.96
N PRO A 679 18.78 11.53 31.58
CA PRO A 679 18.73 12.93 31.19
C PRO A 679 17.88 13.12 29.94
N GLU A 680 16.82 13.91 30.04
CA GLU A 680 15.77 13.98 29.03
C GLU A 680 15.72 15.37 28.34
N ASN A 681 14.71 16.20 28.65
CA ASN A 681 14.50 17.50 28.02
C ASN A 681 15.02 18.66 28.90
N TYR A 682 15.82 19.55 28.33
CA TYR A 682 16.51 20.65 29.02
C TYR A 682 16.23 22.01 28.40
N VAL A 683 15.92 23.02 29.24
CA VAL A 683 15.68 24.40 28.77
C VAL A 683 16.95 25.24 28.86
N ILE A 684 17.53 25.54 27.70
CA ILE A 684 18.61 26.51 27.53
C ILE A 684 18.00 27.91 27.50
N LYS A 685 18.51 28.80 28.36
CA LYS A 685 18.17 30.23 28.45
C LYS A 685 19.23 31.00 27.66
N THR A 686 18.83 31.93 26.79
CA THR A 686 19.77 32.72 25.97
C THR A 686 19.49 34.21 25.99
N SER A 687 20.50 35.01 25.69
CA SER A 687 20.39 36.46 25.44
C SER A 687 19.87 36.79 24.03
N ASN A 688 19.60 35.79 23.19
CA ASN A 688 19.22 35.98 21.79
C ASN A 688 17.76 36.45 21.66
N PRO A 689 17.48 37.65 21.11
CA PRO A 689 16.12 38.21 21.09
C PRO A 689 15.12 37.43 20.22
N LYS A 690 15.58 36.50 19.35
CA LYS A 690 14.71 35.61 18.57
C LYS A 690 14.50 34.23 19.21
N LYS A 691 15.35 33.82 20.15
CA LYS A 691 15.42 32.46 20.72
C LYS A 691 15.80 32.46 22.21
N GLY A 692 15.18 33.35 23.01
CA GLY A 692 15.52 33.52 24.44
C GLY A 692 15.33 32.27 25.32
N LYS A 693 14.60 31.26 24.83
CA LYS A 693 14.58 29.88 25.37
C LYS A 693 14.60 28.87 24.24
N ILE A 694 15.32 27.77 24.43
CA ILE A 694 15.36 26.57 23.57
C ILE A 694 15.16 25.34 24.45
N THR A 695 14.51 24.29 23.92
CA THR A 695 14.46 22.97 24.56
C THR A 695 15.36 22.00 23.79
N ILE A 696 16.36 21.41 24.44
CA ILE A 696 17.21 20.34 23.89
C ILE A 696 16.72 19.00 24.45
N SER A 697 16.55 18.00 23.57
CA SER A 697 16.30 16.62 23.98
C SER A 697 17.60 15.81 23.95
N TYR A 698 18.14 15.48 25.12
CA TYR A 698 19.44 14.83 25.24
C TYR A 698 19.51 13.43 24.59
N PRO A 699 18.46 12.58 24.59
CA PRO A 699 18.45 11.33 23.82
C PRO A 699 18.71 11.52 22.30
N GLY A 700 18.09 12.54 21.69
CA GLY A 700 18.31 12.90 20.28
C GLY A 700 19.71 13.47 20.04
N ALA A 701 20.17 14.35 20.94
CA ALA A 701 21.48 14.97 20.88
C ALA A 701 22.64 13.94 20.79
N ILE A 702 22.57 12.86 21.59
CA ILE A 702 23.54 11.76 21.54
C ILE A 702 23.61 11.14 20.14
N LEU A 703 22.46 10.85 19.53
CA LEU A 703 22.39 10.25 18.21
C LEU A 703 22.84 11.22 17.12
N ASN A 704 22.57 12.52 17.24
CA ASN A 704 22.99 13.52 16.26
C ASN A 704 24.52 13.75 16.27
N VAL A 705 25.17 13.67 17.43
CA VAL A 705 26.65 13.65 17.52
C VAL A 705 27.21 12.38 16.86
N MET A 706 26.62 11.20 17.07
CA MET A 706 27.02 9.96 16.39
C MET A 706 26.85 10.06 14.86
N VAL A 707 25.73 10.64 14.41
CA VAL A 707 25.46 10.88 12.99
C VAL A 707 26.48 11.84 12.38
N LYS A 708 26.87 12.90 13.11
CA LYS A 708 27.94 13.81 12.70
C LYS A 708 29.26 13.07 12.53
N ASP A 709 29.66 12.26 13.50
CA ASP A 709 30.99 11.63 13.55
C ASP A 709 31.17 10.51 12.52
N HIS A 710 30.10 9.84 12.10
CA HIS A 710 30.18 8.70 11.19
C HIS A 710 29.64 8.96 9.77
N PHE A 711 28.79 9.97 9.56
CA PHE A 711 28.07 10.15 8.28
C PHE A 711 28.23 11.54 7.64
N THR A 712 29.03 12.44 8.22
CA THR A 712 29.35 13.73 7.59
C THR A 712 30.14 13.55 6.29
N ASN A 713 29.79 14.31 5.26
CA ASN A 713 30.50 14.32 3.99
C ASN A 713 31.52 15.46 3.95
N HIS A 714 32.79 15.15 4.23
CA HIS A 714 33.92 16.09 4.16
C HIS A 714 34.44 16.34 2.73
N GLN A 715 33.79 15.79 1.70
CA GLN A 715 34.18 15.90 0.29
C GLN A 715 33.17 16.73 -0.52
N TYR A 716 32.28 17.49 0.12
CA TYR A 716 31.25 18.26 -0.57
C TYR A 716 31.88 19.40 -1.40
N HIS A 717 31.84 19.30 -2.72
CA HIS A 717 32.33 20.36 -3.60
C HIS A 717 31.15 21.22 -4.08
N ASP A 718 31.21 22.52 -3.76
CA ASP A 718 30.30 23.53 -4.26
C ASP A 718 31.03 24.39 -5.32
N LEU A 719 30.35 24.72 -6.42
CA LEU A 719 30.89 25.51 -7.52
C LEU A 719 30.84 27.00 -7.17
N VAL A 720 31.99 27.66 -7.08
CA VAL A 720 32.12 29.07 -6.64
C VAL A 720 32.26 30.02 -7.83
N ASP A 721 33.04 29.64 -8.85
CA ASP A 721 33.17 30.39 -10.10
C ASP A 721 32.84 29.49 -11.30
N ALA A 722 31.62 29.63 -11.80
CA ALA A 722 31.13 28.87 -12.96
C ALA A 722 31.86 29.18 -14.29
N LYS A 723 32.61 30.29 -14.38
CA LYS A 723 33.41 30.63 -15.58
C LYS A 723 34.81 30.01 -15.52
N LYS A 724 35.37 29.81 -14.32
CA LYS A 724 36.67 29.15 -14.11
C LYS A 724 36.55 27.65 -13.79
N LEU A 725 35.34 27.17 -13.48
CA LEU A 725 35.06 25.85 -12.92
C LEU A 725 35.83 25.60 -11.61
N ASP A 726 35.82 26.62 -10.74
CA ASP A 726 36.48 26.63 -9.43
C ASP A 726 35.51 26.21 -8.31
N TYR A 727 35.97 25.37 -7.39
CA TYR A 727 35.13 24.69 -6.40
C TYR A 727 35.71 24.78 -4.98
N SER A 728 34.89 25.17 -4.02
CA SER A 728 35.21 25.07 -2.59
C SER A 728 34.79 23.72 -2.03
N ILE A 729 35.64 23.11 -1.20
CA ILE A 729 35.29 21.92 -0.43
C ILE A 729 34.80 22.33 0.95
N ARG A 730 33.64 21.80 1.37
CA ARG A 730 33.15 21.93 2.75
C ARG A 730 32.70 20.59 3.33
N SER A 731 32.43 20.59 4.63
CA SER A 731 31.72 19.50 5.29
C SER A 731 30.21 19.74 5.22
N GLU A 732 29.45 18.73 4.78
CA GLU A 732 27.99 18.74 4.79
C GLU A 732 27.45 17.61 5.66
N ASN A 733 26.47 17.91 6.51
CA ASN A 733 25.56 16.91 7.06
C ASN A 733 24.20 17.54 7.37
N SER A 734 23.13 16.95 6.82
CA SER A 734 21.74 17.36 7.02
C SER A 734 20.91 16.31 7.76
N ILE A 735 21.53 15.24 8.27
CA ILE A 735 20.83 14.11 8.90
C ILE A 735 20.73 14.37 10.40
N PHE A 736 19.51 14.44 10.92
CA PHE A 736 19.20 14.66 12.34
C PHE A 736 18.03 13.77 12.77
N PHE A 737 18.10 13.27 14.01
CA PHE A 737 16.98 12.68 14.72
C PHE A 737 16.08 13.78 15.31
N GLU A 738 14.79 13.69 15.02
CA GLU A 738 13.70 14.32 15.78
C GLU A 738 13.29 13.32 16.90
N VAL A 739 12.91 13.82 18.08
CA VAL A 739 12.47 13.00 19.22
C VAL A 739 10.97 13.21 19.42
N ASP A 740 10.23 12.11 19.58
CA ASP A 740 8.78 12.12 19.77
C ASP A 740 8.35 11.23 20.95
N GLY A 741 7.36 11.71 21.72
CA GLY A 741 7.07 11.27 23.07
C GLY A 741 7.44 12.31 24.16
N PRO A 742 7.47 11.93 25.46
CA PRO A 742 7.28 10.56 25.95
C PRO A 742 5.84 10.08 25.81
N TYR A 743 5.66 8.76 25.66
CA TYR A 743 4.35 8.12 25.51
C TYR A 743 3.91 7.36 26.79
N LEU A 744 2.59 7.23 26.99
CA LEU A 744 2.01 6.53 28.15
C LEU A 744 2.15 5.01 28.03
N ALA A 745 1.86 4.45 26.85
CA ALA A 745 1.87 3.00 26.63
C ALA A 745 2.31 2.62 25.22
N MET A 746 3.00 1.48 25.10
CA MET A 746 3.28 0.80 23.83
C MET A 746 3.03 -0.70 23.96
N ILE A 747 2.30 -1.28 23.00
CA ILE A 747 1.93 -2.70 22.97
C ILE A 747 2.47 -3.34 21.68
N LEU A 748 3.32 -4.37 21.82
CA LEU A 748 3.97 -5.08 20.71
C LEU A 748 3.60 -6.57 20.70
N PRO A 749 3.05 -7.12 19.60
CA PRO A 749 2.58 -8.51 19.53
C PRO A 749 3.71 -9.48 19.14
N ALA A 750 3.64 -10.69 19.67
CA ALA A 750 4.61 -11.76 19.40
C ALA A 750 4.17 -12.71 18.26
N SER A 751 5.15 -13.44 17.71
CA SER A 751 4.91 -14.50 16.72
C SER A 751 4.36 -15.78 17.36
N LYS A 752 3.56 -16.55 16.60
CA LYS A 752 3.21 -17.95 16.97
C LYS A 752 4.35 -18.94 16.71
N GLU A 753 5.24 -18.63 15.78
CA GLU A 753 6.42 -19.44 15.44
C GLU A 753 7.65 -18.98 16.22
N GLU A 754 8.43 -19.92 16.75
CA GLU A 754 9.67 -19.63 17.48
C GLU A 754 10.71 -18.91 16.61
N GLY A 755 11.51 -18.03 17.22
CA GLY A 755 12.57 -17.25 16.56
C GLY A 755 12.08 -16.14 15.61
N LYS A 756 10.88 -16.27 15.03
CA LYS A 756 10.23 -15.21 14.25
C LYS A 756 9.61 -14.16 15.18
N LYS A 757 9.46 -12.93 14.67
CA LYS A 757 8.84 -11.79 15.38
C LYS A 757 7.99 -10.96 14.41
N LEU A 758 7.00 -10.22 14.92
CA LEU A 758 6.02 -9.48 14.11
C LEU A 758 6.44 -8.02 13.90
N LYS A 759 7.22 -7.78 12.84
CA LYS A 759 7.66 -6.43 12.41
C LYS A 759 6.49 -5.54 11.97
N LYS A 760 6.61 -4.22 12.14
CA LYS A 760 5.64 -3.17 11.77
C LYS A 760 4.23 -3.41 12.35
N ARG A 761 4.14 -3.86 13.60
CA ARG A 761 2.87 -4.02 14.35
C ARG A 761 3.03 -3.50 15.76
N TYR A 762 2.36 -2.41 16.09
CA TYR A 762 2.34 -1.83 17.43
C TYR A 762 1.17 -0.88 17.62
N ALA A 763 0.77 -0.68 18.88
CA ALA A 763 -0.19 0.33 19.32
C ALA A 763 0.49 1.23 20.35
N VAL A 764 0.30 2.55 20.25
CA VAL A 764 0.95 3.58 21.07
C VAL A 764 -0.11 4.56 21.60
N PHE A 765 -0.02 4.94 22.87
CA PHE A 765 -0.97 5.82 23.54
C PHE A 765 -0.31 7.05 24.16
N ASN A 766 -1.01 8.18 24.09
CA ASN A 766 -0.69 9.44 24.74
C ASN A 766 -1.10 9.44 26.23
N PHE A 767 -0.59 10.41 27.00
CA PHE A 767 -0.93 10.57 28.42
C PHE A 767 -2.38 11.01 28.70
N ASP A 768 -3.13 11.48 27.70
CA ASP A 768 -4.58 11.71 27.78
C ASP A 768 -5.41 10.43 27.52
N GLY A 769 -4.75 9.29 27.30
CA GLY A 769 -5.37 8.02 26.94
C GLY A 769 -5.75 7.89 25.45
N SER A 770 -5.50 8.91 24.63
CA SER A 770 -5.77 8.85 23.19
C SER A 770 -4.78 7.93 22.45
N LEU A 771 -5.29 7.23 21.44
CA LEU A 771 -4.48 6.36 20.58
C LEU A 771 -3.62 7.21 19.64
N ALA A 772 -2.34 7.35 19.96
CA ALA A 772 -1.36 8.12 19.19
C ALA A 772 -1.08 7.47 17.82
N GLU A 773 -0.75 6.17 17.83
CA GLU A 773 -0.50 5.42 16.60
C GLU A 773 -0.93 3.94 16.70
N LEU A 774 -1.36 3.38 15.56
CA LEU A 774 -1.71 1.98 15.44
C LEU A 774 -1.27 1.42 14.08
N LYS A 775 -0.10 0.75 14.04
CA LYS A 775 0.48 0.19 12.81
C LYS A 775 0.17 -1.30 12.64
N GLY A 776 -0.07 -1.71 11.39
CA GLY A 776 -0.05 -3.11 10.92
C GLY A 776 -1.16 -4.07 11.36
N PHE A 777 -1.93 -3.76 12.40
CA PHE A 777 -3.02 -4.61 12.92
C PHE A 777 -4.22 -4.78 11.99
N GLU A 778 -4.94 -5.89 12.15
CA GLU A 778 -6.06 -6.32 11.33
C GLU A 778 -7.25 -5.33 11.34
N VAL A 779 -7.48 -4.59 12.43
CA VAL A 779 -8.48 -3.50 12.53
C VAL A 779 -8.29 -2.40 11.49
N LYS A 780 -7.05 -2.06 11.09
CA LYS A 780 -6.76 -1.08 10.03
C LYS A 780 -6.79 -1.68 8.61
N ARG A 781 -7.05 -2.99 8.43
CA ARG A 781 -6.98 -3.68 7.12
C ARG A 781 -8.36 -3.83 6.47
N ARG A 782 -8.41 -3.72 5.13
CA ARG A 782 -9.61 -4.11 4.36
C ARG A 782 -9.82 -5.61 4.50
N GLY A 783 -11.08 -6.03 4.71
CA GLY A 783 -11.49 -7.41 4.49
C GLY A 783 -11.11 -8.47 5.51
N GLU A 784 -10.30 -8.16 6.53
CA GLU A 784 -10.08 -9.07 7.66
C GLU A 784 -11.38 -9.30 8.45
N LEU A 785 -11.49 -10.48 9.07
CA LEU A 785 -12.63 -10.94 9.86
C LEU A 785 -13.08 -9.91 10.92
N GLN A 786 -14.34 -9.51 10.89
CA GLN A 786 -14.86 -8.40 11.70
C GLN A 786 -14.73 -8.63 13.22
N LEU A 787 -15.00 -9.85 13.70
CA LEU A 787 -14.71 -10.30 15.07
C LEU A 787 -13.31 -9.90 15.57
N ILE A 788 -12.28 -10.08 14.74
CA ILE A 788 -10.90 -9.74 15.12
C ILE A 788 -10.72 -8.22 15.21
N LYS A 789 -11.45 -7.43 14.41
CA LYS A 789 -11.38 -5.97 14.44
C LYS A 789 -12.07 -5.39 15.68
N ILE A 790 -13.28 -5.85 15.99
CA ILE A 790 -14.02 -5.41 17.18
C ILE A 790 -13.26 -5.81 18.45
N PHE A 791 -12.75 -7.05 18.50
CA PHE A 791 -11.84 -7.48 19.56
C PHE A 791 -10.61 -6.57 19.66
N GLN A 792 -9.92 -6.28 18.56
CA GLN A 792 -8.75 -5.39 18.57
C GLN A 792 -9.08 -3.98 19.08
N SER A 793 -10.21 -3.38 18.68
CA SER A 793 -10.65 -2.09 19.22
C SER A 793 -10.84 -2.16 20.74
N SER A 794 -11.65 -3.09 21.23
CA SER A 794 -11.98 -3.24 22.67
C SER A 794 -10.80 -3.65 23.56
N VAL A 795 -9.83 -4.39 23.01
CA VAL A 795 -8.66 -4.87 23.76
C VAL A 795 -7.59 -3.80 23.89
N PHE A 796 -7.37 -2.94 22.89
CA PHE A 796 -6.32 -1.91 22.94
C PHE A 796 -6.55 -0.90 24.05
N GLU A 797 -7.76 -0.39 24.22
CA GLU A 797 -8.15 0.48 25.36
C GLU A 797 -8.01 -0.23 26.72
N SER A 798 -8.15 -1.55 26.74
CA SER A 798 -8.11 -2.34 27.98
C SER A 798 -6.68 -2.62 28.48
N PHE A 799 -5.63 -2.36 27.68
CA PHE A 799 -4.24 -2.34 28.15
C PHE A 799 -3.89 -1.11 29.00
N LEU A 800 -4.74 -0.08 29.03
CA LEU A 800 -4.57 1.10 29.90
C LEU A 800 -5.11 0.89 31.33
N LYS A 801 -5.63 -0.30 31.64
CA LYS A 801 -6.30 -0.62 32.92
C LYS A 801 -5.38 -1.44 33.83
N GLY A 802 -5.56 -1.31 35.15
CA GLY A 802 -4.78 -2.01 36.17
C GLY A 802 -3.40 -1.40 36.41
N ASP A 803 -2.91 -1.56 37.64
CA ASP A 803 -1.74 -0.83 38.20
C ASP A 803 -0.45 -1.65 38.16
N THR A 804 -0.53 -2.92 37.74
CA THR A 804 0.60 -3.84 37.57
C THR A 804 0.49 -4.57 36.24
N ILE A 805 1.59 -5.19 35.78
CA ILE A 805 1.59 -5.93 34.51
C ILE A 805 0.62 -7.13 34.54
N GLU A 806 0.50 -7.81 35.68
CA GLU A 806 -0.41 -8.94 35.89
C GLU A 806 -1.88 -8.49 35.92
N THR A 807 -2.19 -7.38 36.61
CA THR A 807 -3.55 -6.84 36.69
C THR A 807 -4.00 -6.22 35.36
N CYS A 808 -3.06 -5.67 34.58
CA CYS A 808 -3.28 -5.26 33.20
C CYS A 808 -3.58 -6.48 32.30
N TYR A 809 -2.74 -7.53 32.30
CA TYR A 809 -3.01 -8.75 31.54
C TYR A 809 -4.31 -9.44 31.96
N ALA A 810 -4.68 -9.42 33.24
CA ALA A 810 -5.96 -9.93 33.74
C ALA A 810 -7.18 -9.09 33.29
N SER A 811 -7.02 -7.77 33.16
CA SER A 811 -8.06 -6.88 32.62
C SER A 811 -8.29 -7.13 31.12
N VAL A 812 -7.20 -7.34 30.38
CA VAL A 812 -7.18 -7.71 28.96
C VAL A 812 -7.73 -9.13 28.73
N ALA A 813 -7.46 -10.07 29.64
CA ALA A 813 -7.98 -11.43 29.58
C ALA A 813 -9.51 -11.50 29.62
N LYS A 814 -10.16 -10.70 30.50
CA LYS A 814 -11.63 -10.63 30.57
C LYS A 814 -12.29 -10.31 29.22
N VAL A 815 -11.65 -9.45 28.42
CA VAL A 815 -12.11 -9.12 27.06
C VAL A 815 -11.97 -10.34 26.13
N ALA A 816 -10.84 -11.05 26.19
CA ALA A 816 -10.64 -12.26 25.40
C ALA A 816 -11.60 -13.40 25.80
N ASP A 817 -11.85 -13.60 27.09
CA ASP A 817 -12.78 -14.61 27.60
C ASP A 817 -14.23 -14.34 27.21
N TYR A 818 -14.69 -13.07 27.25
CA TYR A 818 -16.01 -12.68 26.73
C TYR A 818 -16.19 -13.09 25.26
N TRP A 819 -15.22 -12.79 24.39
CA TRP A 819 -15.29 -13.18 22.99
C TRP A 819 -15.14 -14.70 22.76
N LEU A 820 -14.43 -15.42 23.64
CA LEU A 820 -14.46 -16.88 23.66
C LEU A 820 -15.84 -17.42 24.04
N ASP A 821 -16.53 -16.82 25.01
CA ASP A 821 -17.86 -17.26 25.42
C ASP A 821 -18.89 -17.08 24.31
N VAL A 822 -18.84 -15.99 23.54
CA VAL A 822 -19.64 -15.80 22.31
C VAL A 822 -19.37 -16.92 21.29
N LEU A 823 -18.11 -17.31 21.09
CA LEU A 823 -17.74 -18.38 20.14
C LEU A 823 -18.12 -19.78 20.63
N TYR A 824 -17.86 -20.12 21.89
CA TYR A 824 -18.16 -21.45 22.45
C TYR A 824 -19.68 -21.67 22.65
N SER A 825 -20.43 -20.60 22.95
CA SER A 825 -21.90 -20.62 22.93
C SER A 825 -22.50 -20.59 21.51
N LYS A 826 -21.66 -20.52 20.46
CA LYS A 826 -22.05 -20.45 19.05
C LYS A 826 -23.00 -19.29 18.73
N ALA A 827 -22.84 -18.18 19.46
CA ALA A 827 -23.68 -16.99 19.36
C ALA A 827 -25.19 -17.33 19.42
N ALA A 828 -25.59 -18.22 20.34
CA ALA A 828 -26.97 -18.70 20.45
C ALA A 828 -28.01 -17.60 20.76
N ASN A 829 -27.59 -16.54 21.47
CA ASN A 829 -28.44 -15.42 21.88
C ASN A 829 -28.31 -14.19 20.96
N MET A 830 -27.54 -14.28 19.87
CA MET A 830 -27.26 -13.19 18.93
C MET A 830 -28.16 -13.33 17.68
N PRO A 831 -28.74 -12.24 17.14
CA PRO A 831 -29.51 -12.30 15.89
C PRO A 831 -28.62 -12.65 14.69
N ASP A 832 -29.23 -13.20 13.63
CA ASP A 832 -28.49 -13.65 12.44
C ASP A 832 -27.77 -12.52 11.71
N SER A 833 -28.31 -11.29 11.70
CA SER A 833 -27.68 -10.10 11.11
C SER A 833 -26.35 -9.74 11.78
N GLU A 834 -26.36 -9.54 13.10
CA GLU A 834 -25.16 -9.26 13.90
C GLU A 834 -24.14 -10.41 13.79
N LEU A 835 -24.62 -11.66 13.78
CA LEU A 835 -23.76 -12.82 13.55
C LEU A 835 -23.10 -12.77 12.16
N PHE A 836 -23.83 -12.45 11.09
CA PHE A 836 -23.28 -12.34 9.73
C PHE A 836 -22.23 -11.24 9.62
N GLU A 837 -22.43 -10.08 10.25
CA GLU A 837 -21.41 -9.04 10.34
C GLU A 837 -20.16 -9.54 11.05
N LEU A 838 -20.33 -10.12 12.25
CA LEU A 838 -19.24 -10.55 13.12
C LEU A 838 -18.33 -11.60 12.49
N ILE A 839 -18.90 -12.60 11.80
CA ILE A 839 -18.19 -13.78 11.30
C ILE A 839 -17.89 -13.77 9.80
N SER A 840 -18.36 -12.78 9.03
CA SER A 840 -18.03 -12.69 7.61
C SER A 840 -16.63 -12.14 7.36
N GLU A 841 -16.05 -12.53 6.22
CA GLU A 841 -14.78 -12.05 5.72
C GLU A 841 -14.98 -11.49 4.30
N ASN A 842 -14.45 -10.29 4.00
CA ASN A 842 -14.80 -9.52 2.79
C ASN A 842 -13.57 -9.21 1.93
N ARG A 843 -13.22 -10.10 1.01
CA ARG A 843 -11.99 -9.99 0.20
C ARG A 843 -12.26 -9.54 -1.23
N SER A 844 -11.90 -8.29 -1.56
CA SER A 844 -11.91 -7.79 -2.94
C SER A 844 -10.91 -8.54 -3.84
N MET A 845 -11.33 -8.91 -5.05
CA MET A 845 -10.45 -9.44 -6.11
C MET A 845 -9.86 -8.30 -6.94
N SER A 846 -8.57 -8.35 -7.25
CA SER A 846 -7.85 -7.27 -7.96
C SER A 846 -7.79 -7.43 -9.49
N ARG A 847 -8.42 -8.49 -10.02
CA ARG A 847 -8.55 -8.84 -11.45
C ARG A 847 -9.89 -9.54 -11.68
N SER A 848 -10.26 -9.79 -12.94
CA SER A 848 -11.44 -10.62 -13.27
C SER A 848 -11.26 -12.05 -12.76
N LEU A 849 -12.35 -12.82 -12.66
CA LEU A 849 -12.24 -14.23 -12.29
C LEU A 849 -11.47 -15.07 -13.33
N ALA A 850 -11.49 -14.67 -14.61
CA ALA A 850 -10.78 -15.36 -15.68
C ALA A 850 -9.25 -15.27 -15.50
N ASP A 851 -8.74 -14.11 -15.07
CA ASP A 851 -7.30 -13.84 -14.93
C ASP A 851 -6.59 -14.70 -13.88
N TYR A 852 -7.34 -15.31 -12.95
CA TYR A 852 -6.78 -16.20 -11.92
C TYR A 852 -6.74 -17.68 -12.34
N GLY A 853 -7.52 -18.08 -13.35
CA GLY A 853 -7.59 -19.46 -13.86
C GLY A 853 -7.79 -20.53 -12.77
N ASP A 854 -6.80 -21.42 -12.67
CA ASP A 854 -6.78 -22.58 -11.78
C ASP A 854 -6.27 -22.30 -10.35
N GLN A 855 -5.93 -21.05 -10.02
CA GLN A 855 -5.54 -20.69 -8.65
C GLN A 855 -6.67 -21.00 -7.65
N LYS A 856 -6.30 -21.51 -6.47
CA LYS A 856 -7.24 -21.80 -5.37
C LYS A 856 -7.08 -20.75 -4.26
N SER A 857 -8.16 -20.02 -3.97
CA SER A 857 -8.28 -19.13 -2.81
C SER A 857 -9.73 -19.08 -2.35
N THR A 858 -9.99 -18.57 -1.14
CA THR A 858 -11.36 -18.37 -0.65
C THR A 858 -12.14 -17.42 -1.56
N SER A 859 -11.55 -16.27 -1.94
CA SER A 859 -12.13 -15.32 -2.89
C SER A 859 -12.49 -15.96 -4.23
N ILE A 860 -11.59 -16.76 -4.83
CA ILE A 860 -11.86 -17.40 -6.13
C ILE A 860 -12.99 -18.42 -6.03
N SER A 861 -13.06 -19.20 -4.94
CA SER A 861 -14.20 -20.11 -4.71
C SER A 861 -15.51 -19.36 -4.45
N THR A 862 -15.47 -18.25 -3.71
CA THR A 862 -16.63 -17.39 -3.49
C THR A 862 -17.12 -16.78 -4.80
N ALA A 863 -16.23 -16.24 -5.64
CA ALA A 863 -16.58 -15.72 -6.96
C ALA A 863 -17.14 -16.80 -7.89
N LYS A 864 -16.52 -18.00 -7.95
CA LYS A 864 -17.06 -19.16 -8.70
C LYS A 864 -18.47 -19.54 -8.20
N ARG A 865 -18.72 -19.49 -6.88
CA ARG A 865 -20.05 -19.75 -6.29
C ARG A 865 -21.06 -18.61 -6.53
N LEU A 866 -20.62 -17.35 -6.56
CA LEU A 866 -21.47 -16.21 -6.94
C LEU A 866 -21.86 -16.29 -8.42
N ALA A 867 -20.95 -16.68 -9.32
CA ALA A 867 -21.28 -16.94 -10.72
C ALA A 867 -22.25 -18.12 -10.90
N GLU A 868 -22.06 -19.23 -10.15
CA GLU A 868 -23.01 -20.36 -10.15
C GLU A 868 -24.44 -19.96 -9.70
N PHE A 869 -24.57 -18.95 -8.85
CA PHE A 869 -25.81 -18.55 -8.17
C PHE A 869 -26.52 -17.35 -8.86
N LEU A 870 -25.79 -16.28 -9.16
CA LEU A 870 -26.30 -15.00 -9.69
C LEU A 870 -26.03 -14.81 -11.19
N GLY A 871 -25.19 -15.66 -11.78
CA GLY A 871 -24.81 -15.66 -13.20
C GLY A 871 -23.44 -15.03 -13.49
N ASP A 872 -22.87 -15.40 -14.63
CA ASP A 872 -21.50 -15.04 -15.06
C ASP A 872 -21.24 -13.52 -15.19
N GLN A 873 -22.29 -12.68 -15.23
CA GLN A 873 -22.15 -11.22 -15.19
C GLN A 873 -21.38 -10.74 -13.94
N MET A 874 -21.62 -11.35 -12.78
CA MET A 874 -21.05 -10.92 -11.48
C MET A 874 -19.53 -11.08 -11.36
N VAL A 875 -18.87 -11.68 -12.34
CA VAL A 875 -17.44 -12.05 -12.29
C VAL A 875 -16.65 -11.62 -13.54
N LYS A 876 -17.26 -10.83 -14.44
CA LYS A 876 -16.60 -10.25 -15.61
C LYS A 876 -15.49 -9.29 -15.21
N ASP A 877 -15.81 -8.37 -14.32
CA ASP A 877 -14.99 -7.19 -14.03
C ASP A 877 -14.09 -7.40 -12.80
N ALA A 878 -13.05 -6.56 -12.71
CA ALA A 878 -12.17 -6.55 -11.54
C ALA A 878 -12.81 -5.77 -10.37
N GLY A 879 -12.37 -6.04 -9.15
CA GLY A 879 -12.81 -5.34 -7.93
C GLY A 879 -13.81 -6.10 -7.05
N LEU A 880 -14.44 -7.16 -7.57
CA LEU A 880 -15.50 -7.93 -6.91
C LEU A 880 -15.23 -8.18 -5.41
N ALA A 881 -16.15 -7.71 -4.57
CA ALA A 881 -16.09 -7.85 -3.12
C ALA A 881 -16.66 -9.20 -2.66
N CYS A 882 -15.80 -10.21 -2.53
CA CYS A 882 -16.21 -11.52 -2.03
C CYS A 882 -16.45 -11.49 -0.50
N ARG A 883 -17.67 -11.16 -0.07
CA ARG A 883 -18.20 -11.42 1.29
C ARG A 883 -18.50 -12.93 1.45
N PHE A 884 -17.82 -13.63 2.35
CA PHE A 884 -18.00 -15.08 2.58
C PHE A 884 -17.91 -15.49 4.05
N ILE A 885 -18.39 -16.71 4.32
CA ILE A 885 -18.24 -17.46 5.57
C ILE A 885 -17.52 -18.80 5.30
N ILE A 886 -16.98 -19.44 6.34
CA ILE A 886 -16.42 -20.80 6.26
C ILE A 886 -17.38 -21.85 6.86
N SER A 887 -17.79 -22.84 6.07
CA SER A 887 -18.67 -23.94 6.49
C SER A 887 -17.91 -25.16 7.00
N LYS A 888 -18.44 -25.88 8.01
CA LYS A 888 -17.81 -27.10 8.55
C LYS A 888 -17.71 -28.21 7.50
N LYS A 889 -18.79 -28.41 6.74
CA LYS A 889 -18.86 -29.40 5.65
C LYS A 889 -18.37 -28.79 4.32
N PRO A 890 -17.79 -29.58 3.40
CA PRO A 890 -17.46 -31.01 3.55
C PRO A 890 -16.28 -31.22 4.51
N GLU A 891 -16.39 -32.20 5.41
CA GLU A 891 -15.32 -32.47 6.39
C GLU A 891 -14.05 -33.00 5.68
N GLY A 892 -12.88 -32.64 6.21
CA GLY A 892 -11.58 -32.91 5.57
C GLY A 892 -11.25 -32.04 4.34
N ALA A 893 -12.19 -31.25 3.81
CA ALA A 893 -11.91 -30.36 2.69
C ALA A 893 -11.10 -29.11 3.12
N PRO A 894 -10.19 -28.59 2.26
CA PRO A 894 -9.41 -27.39 2.57
C PRO A 894 -10.32 -26.16 2.67
N VAL A 895 -9.95 -25.19 3.52
CA VAL A 895 -10.72 -23.96 3.79
C VAL A 895 -11.12 -23.23 2.50
N THR A 896 -10.26 -23.24 1.48
CA THR A 896 -10.55 -22.66 0.16
C THR A 896 -11.76 -23.25 -0.54
N GLU A 897 -12.12 -24.52 -0.29
CA GLU A 897 -13.31 -25.16 -0.87
C GLU A 897 -14.55 -25.08 0.04
N ARG A 898 -14.38 -24.55 1.26
CA ARG A 898 -15.41 -24.37 2.29
C ARG A 898 -15.92 -22.92 2.43
N ALA A 899 -15.45 -22.00 1.58
CA ALA A 899 -15.90 -20.61 1.55
C ALA A 899 -17.27 -20.46 0.85
N ILE A 900 -18.34 -20.14 1.59
CA ILE A 900 -19.70 -19.93 1.08
C ILE A 900 -19.98 -18.42 0.97
N PRO A 901 -20.48 -17.91 -0.18
CA PRO A 901 -20.86 -16.50 -0.30
C PRO A 901 -21.98 -16.12 0.66
N LEU A 902 -21.88 -14.97 1.32
CA LEU A 902 -22.90 -14.51 2.29
C LEU A 902 -24.28 -14.31 1.64
N ALA A 903 -24.29 -13.85 0.37
CA ALA A 903 -25.49 -13.60 -0.42
C ALA A 903 -26.48 -14.78 -0.52
N ILE A 904 -26.05 -16.04 -0.32
CA ILE A 904 -26.97 -17.19 -0.38
C ILE A 904 -27.96 -17.23 0.80
N PHE A 905 -27.66 -16.56 1.92
CA PHE A 905 -28.53 -16.58 3.10
C PHE A 905 -29.75 -15.67 2.95
N HIS A 906 -29.60 -14.57 2.21
CA HIS A 906 -30.65 -13.63 1.79
C HIS A 906 -31.47 -14.17 0.59
N ALA A 907 -31.03 -15.26 -0.05
CA ALA A 907 -31.73 -15.87 -1.16
C ALA A 907 -33.02 -16.59 -0.74
N GLU A 908 -33.98 -16.66 -1.67
CA GLU A 908 -35.23 -17.41 -1.54
C GLU A 908 -34.96 -18.85 -1.03
N PRO A 909 -35.72 -19.37 -0.04
CA PRO A 909 -35.42 -20.66 0.58
C PRO A 909 -35.24 -21.84 -0.39
N SER A 910 -35.98 -21.91 -1.51
CA SER A 910 -35.78 -23.01 -2.48
C SER A 910 -34.39 -22.98 -3.12
N VAL A 911 -33.90 -21.79 -3.47
CA VAL A 911 -32.58 -21.52 -4.05
C VAL A 911 -31.49 -21.76 -3.01
N LYS A 912 -31.66 -21.19 -1.81
CA LYS A 912 -30.76 -21.38 -0.66
C LYS A 912 -30.54 -22.86 -0.36
N HIS A 913 -31.61 -23.65 -0.25
CA HIS A 913 -31.52 -25.08 0.04
C HIS A 913 -30.88 -25.89 -1.10
N HIS A 914 -31.06 -25.48 -2.37
CA HIS A 914 -30.41 -26.14 -3.51
C HIS A 914 -28.89 -25.97 -3.49
N TYR A 915 -28.41 -24.71 -3.42
CA TYR A 915 -26.98 -24.43 -3.50
C TYR A 915 -26.22 -24.84 -2.24
N LEU A 916 -26.81 -24.71 -1.03
CA LEU A 916 -26.17 -25.20 0.19
C LEU A 916 -25.98 -26.73 0.16
N ARG A 917 -26.97 -27.50 -0.30
CA ARG A 917 -26.82 -28.97 -0.49
C ARG A 917 -25.66 -29.32 -1.45
N ARG A 918 -25.55 -28.58 -2.56
CA ARG A 918 -24.47 -28.73 -3.56
C ARG A 918 -23.09 -28.39 -2.98
N TRP A 919 -22.96 -27.25 -2.31
CA TRP A 919 -21.67 -26.73 -1.83
C TRP A 919 -21.15 -27.44 -0.58
N LEU A 920 -22.03 -27.83 0.35
CA LEU A 920 -21.69 -28.64 1.53
C LEU A 920 -21.46 -30.12 1.17
N LYS A 921 -21.76 -30.54 -0.07
CA LYS A 921 -21.77 -31.93 -0.56
C LYS A 921 -22.68 -32.87 0.25
N ASP A 922 -23.70 -32.30 0.90
CA ASP A 922 -24.66 -33.00 1.77
C ASP A 922 -26.06 -32.91 1.16
N LYS A 923 -26.62 -34.04 0.72
CA LYS A 923 -27.99 -34.10 0.17
C LYS A 923 -29.06 -34.28 1.26
N SER A 924 -28.65 -34.74 2.44
CA SER A 924 -29.51 -35.07 3.59
C SER A 924 -29.80 -33.90 4.52
N ILE A 925 -29.09 -32.77 4.39
CA ILE A 925 -29.30 -31.58 5.21
C ILE A 925 -30.75 -31.06 5.12
N THR A 926 -31.39 -30.97 6.30
CA THR A 926 -32.76 -30.48 6.53
C THR A 926 -32.79 -29.19 7.34
N ASN A 927 -31.89 -29.04 8.32
CA ASN A 927 -31.68 -27.78 9.03
C ASN A 927 -30.70 -26.88 8.24
N PHE A 928 -31.10 -25.63 7.99
CA PHE A 928 -30.31 -24.63 7.28
C PHE A 928 -29.94 -23.41 8.14
N ASP A 929 -30.13 -23.49 9.46
CA ASP A 929 -29.58 -22.52 10.42
C ASP A 929 -28.06 -22.37 10.23
N ILE A 930 -27.63 -21.12 10.11
CA ILE A 930 -26.25 -20.70 9.98
C ILE A 930 -25.34 -21.31 11.05
N ARG A 931 -25.79 -21.39 12.32
CA ARG A 931 -24.98 -21.91 13.44
C ARG A 931 -24.70 -23.42 13.31
N THR A 932 -25.47 -24.17 12.52
CA THR A 932 -25.17 -25.57 12.17
C THR A 932 -24.25 -25.74 10.96
N ILE A 933 -24.20 -24.73 10.07
CA ILE A 933 -23.40 -24.75 8.85
C ILE A 933 -21.95 -24.31 9.12
N LEU A 934 -21.74 -23.37 10.04
CA LEU A 934 -20.45 -22.75 10.32
C LEU A 934 -19.38 -23.69 10.90
N ASP A 935 -18.14 -23.48 10.47
CA ASP A 935 -16.95 -24.07 11.10
C ASP A 935 -16.52 -23.24 12.32
N TRP A 936 -17.24 -23.39 13.45
CA TRP A 936 -16.90 -22.72 14.71
C TRP A 936 -15.45 -22.97 15.15
N GLN A 937 -14.89 -24.15 14.86
CA GLN A 937 -13.51 -24.48 15.21
C GLN A 937 -12.52 -23.60 14.44
N TYR A 938 -12.73 -23.37 13.13
CA TYR A 938 -11.92 -22.43 12.35
C TYR A 938 -11.94 -21.00 12.90
N TYR A 939 -13.11 -20.50 13.33
CA TYR A 939 -13.20 -19.16 13.92
C TYR A 939 -12.54 -19.09 15.31
N ILE A 940 -12.73 -20.11 16.14
CA ILE A 940 -12.03 -20.26 17.44
C ILE A 940 -10.51 -20.31 17.23
N GLU A 941 -10.01 -21.00 16.21
CA GLU A 941 -8.57 -21.06 15.90
C GLU A 941 -8.02 -19.72 15.36
N ARG A 942 -8.76 -19.01 14.48
CA ARG A 942 -8.40 -17.63 14.06
C ARG A 942 -8.36 -16.66 15.23
N PHE A 943 -9.35 -16.74 16.12
CA PHE A 943 -9.46 -15.86 17.30
C PHE A 943 -8.37 -16.18 18.34
N SER A 944 -8.23 -17.45 18.71
CA SER A 944 -7.20 -17.93 19.65
C SER A 944 -5.80 -17.65 19.12
N GLY A 945 -5.57 -17.80 17.82
CA GLY A 945 -4.32 -17.41 17.16
C GLY A 945 -4.05 -15.89 17.19
N THR A 946 -5.06 -15.06 17.43
CA THR A 946 -4.92 -13.61 17.61
C THR A 946 -4.68 -13.24 19.07
N VAL A 947 -5.41 -13.87 20.00
CA VAL A 947 -5.15 -13.78 21.45
C VAL A 947 -3.75 -14.28 21.81
N GLN A 948 -3.24 -15.33 21.15
CA GLN A 948 -1.84 -15.77 21.28
C GLN A 948 -0.84 -14.67 20.88
N LYS A 949 -1.01 -14.04 19.70
CA LYS A 949 -0.13 -12.95 19.23
C LYS A 949 -0.12 -11.74 20.16
N ILE A 950 -1.30 -11.34 20.66
CA ILE A 950 -1.50 -10.04 21.34
C ILE A 950 -1.40 -10.14 22.86
N ILE A 951 -1.78 -11.28 23.46
CA ILE A 951 -1.93 -11.44 24.91
C ILE A 951 -1.00 -12.54 25.43
N THR A 952 -1.23 -13.81 25.08
CA THR A 952 -0.67 -14.92 25.88
C THR A 952 0.80 -15.21 25.59
N ILE A 953 1.28 -14.99 24.36
CA ILE A 953 2.72 -15.10 24.06
C ILE A 953 3.49 -13.89 24.62
N PRO A 954 3.05 -12.62 24.45
CA PRO A 954 3.65 -11.47 25.14
C PRO A 954 3.70 -11.63 26.67
N ALA A 955 2.62 -12.08 27.31
CA ALA A 955 2.58 -12.31 28.76
C ALA A 955 3.68 -13.28 29.22
N ALA A 956 3.79 -14.44 28.57
CA ALA A 956 4.80 -15.44 28.90
C ALA A 956 6.25 -14.96 28.63
N LEU A 957 6.45 -14.11 27.62
CA LEU A 957 7.76 -13.48 27.35
C LEU A 957 8.13 -12.43 28.41
N GLN A 958 7.14 -11.80 29.04
CA GLN A 958 7.31 -10.89 30.19
C GLN A 958 7.24 -11.62 31.56
N SER A 959 7.33 -12.96 31.56
CA SER A 959 7.28 -13.83 32.75
C SER A 959 5.96 -13.80 33.55
N VAL A 960 4.86 -13.36 32.93
CA VAL A 960 3.50 -13.46 33.48
C VAL A 960 2.92 -14.84 33.11
N SER A 961 2.18 -15.47 34.02
CA SER A 961 1.48 -16.72 33.76
C SER A 961 0.40 -16.56 32.67
N ASN A 962 -0.01 -17.64 32.00
CA ASN A 962 -0.99 -17.56 30.91
C ASN A 962 -2.31 -16.92 31.39
N PRO A 963 -2.65 -15.69 30.95
CA PRO A 963 -3.79 -14.98 31.53
C PRO A 963 -5.12 -15.43 30.92
N VAL A 964 -5.12 -16.22 29.84
CA VAL A 964 -6.31 -16.83 29.23
C VAL A 964 -6.11 -18.36 29.15
N PRO A 965 -6.31 -19.12 30.25
CA PRO A 965 -5.94 -20.54 30.33
C PRO A 965 -6.61 -21.45 29.30
N ARG A 966 -7.79 -21.06 28.80
CA ARG A 966 -8.54 -21.76 27.74
C ARG A 966 -7.76 -21.84 26.41
N ILE A 967 -6.82 -20.92 26.19
CA ILE A 967 -5.95 -20.91 25.01
C ILE A 967 -4.55 -21.31 25.45
N ALA A 968 -4.19 -22.57 25.14
CA ALA A 968 -2.85 -23.08 25.39
C ALA A 968 -1.77 -22.27 24.64
N HIS A 969 -0.57 -22.22 25.20
CA HIS A 969 0.62 -21.74 24.49
C HIS A 969 1.05 -22.74 23.41
N PRO A 970 1.74 -22.30 22.35
CA PRO A 970 2.46 -23.20 21.45
C PRO A 970 3.50 -24.05 22.20
N ASP A 971 3.72 -25.30 21.76
CA ASP A 971 4.59 -26.28 22.43
C ASP A 971 6.00 -25.77 22.75
N TRP A 972 6.60 -24.98 21.84
CA TRP A 972 7.93 -24.39 22.02
C TRP A 972 7.96 -23.42 23.20
N LEU A 973 6.92 -22.60 23.34
CA LEU A 973 6.78 -21.63 24.42
C LEU A 973 6.47 -22.32 25.74
N HIS A 974 5.62 -23.36 25.72
CA HIS A 974 5.35 -24.14 26.92
C HIS A 974 6.63 -24.82 27.47
N LYS A 975 7.42 -25.46 26.58
CA LYS A 975 8.75 -26.01 26.93
C LYS A 975 9.70 -24.93 27.48
N LYS A 976 9.71 -23.73 26.88
CA LYS A 976 10.53 -22.60 27.33
C LYS A 976 10.12 -22.06 28.70
N VAL A 977 8.82 -21.96 28.99
CA VAL A 977 8.30 -21.54 30.30
C VAL A 977 8.64 -22.58 31.38
N LEU A 978 8.49 -23.88 31.08
CA LEU A 978 8.92 -24.95 31.99
C LEU A 978 10.43 -24.87 32.29
N ALA A 979 11.27 -24.68 31.28
CA ALA A 979 12.73 -24.55 31.45
C ALA A 979 13.18 -23.25 32.16
N LEU A 980 12.34 -22.21 32.18
CA LEU A 980 12.59 -20.99 32.96
C LEU A 980 12.25 -21.19 34.45
N ASN A 981 11.18 -21.93 34.72
CA ASN A 981 10.65 -22.24 36.05
C ASN A 981 11.39 -23.40 36.76
N ASP A 982 12.19 -24.19 36.05
CA ASP A 982 13.02 -25.25 36.63
C ASP A 982 14.10 -24.65 37.56
N SER A 983 14.10 -25.11 38.82
CA SER A 983 15.07 -24.72 39.85
C SER A 983 16.44 -25.38 39.69
N PHE A 984 16.55 -26.51 38.99
CA PHE A 984 17.76 -27.35 38.94
C PHE A 984 18.58 -27.13 37.66
N LYS A 985 19.06 -25.89 37.48
CA LYS A 985 19.77 -25.46 36.25
C LYS A 985 21.17 -26.08 36.12
N GLN A 986 21.28 -27.16 35.35
CA GLN A 986 22.56 -27.66 34.85
C GLN A 986 23.18 -26.65 33.87
N ARG A 987 24.26 -25.97 34.28
CA ARG A 987 24.97 -25.00 33.42
C ARG A 987 25.73 -25.73 32.31
N ARG A 988 25.86 -25.11 31.12
CA ARG A 988 26.74 -25.66 30.09
C ARG A 988 28.20 -25.45 30.50
N ILE A 989 29.05 -26.42 30.17
CA ILE A 989 30.50 -26.35 30.44
C ILE A 989 31.15 -25.15 29.74
N THR A 990 30.64 -24.74 28.57
CA THR A 990 31.04 -23.51 27.87
C THR A 990 30.94 -22.26 28.73
N ASP A 991 29.99 -22.21 29.65
CA ASP A 991 29.65 -21.03 30.43
C ASP A 991 30.49 -20.96 31.73
N MET A 992 31.35 -21.95 31.97
CA MET A 992 32.29 -22.03 33.09
C MET A 992 33.73 -21.66 32.71
N PHE A 993 34.06 -21.53 31.42
CA PHE A 993 35.42 -21.31 30.94
C PHE A 993 35.53 -20.10 30.01
N SER A 994 36.02 -18.97 30.52
CA SER A 994 36.43 -17.84 29.68
C SER A 994 37.81 -18.09 29.06
N ALA A 995 37.91 -17.91 27.75
CA ALA A 995 39.17 -18.12 27.03
C ALA A 995 40.18 -17.01 27.33
N LYS A 996 41.36 -17.36 27.87
CA LYS A 996 42.47 -16.40 28.04
C LYS A 996 43.02 -15.94 26.68
N PRO A 997 43.44 -14.67 26.53
CA PRO A 997 44.15 -14.20 25.34
C PRO A 997 45.44 -14.99 25.12
N LYS A 998 45.70 -15.43 23.88
CA LYS A 998 46.96 -16.09 23.51
C LYS A 998 48.09 -15.07 23.32
N PRO A 999 49.32 -15.34 23.80
CA PRO A 999 50.51 -14.57 23.43
C PRO A 999 50.79 -14.64 21.92
N LYS A 1000 51.57 -13.68 21.41
CA LYS A 1000 52.06 -13.64 20.02
C LYS A 1000 53.47 -14.23 19.90
N MET A 1001 53.82 -14.64 18.67
CA MET A 1001 55.17 -15.03 18.19
C MET A 1001 55.70 -16.39 18.74
N GLN A 1002 56.54 -17.15 18.03
CA GLN A 1002 57.12 -16.96 16.68
C GLN A 1002 57.31 -18.31 15.94
N ALA A 1003 57.83 -18.26 14.70
CA ALA A 1003 57.86 -19.39 13.75
C ALA A 1003 59.04 -20.38 13.91
N LYS A 1004 58.87 -21.62 13.40
CA LYS A 1004 59.89 -22.35 12.59
C LYS A 1004 59.32 -23.59 11.85
N ILE A 1005 60.14 -24.12 10.94
CA ILE A 1005 60.00 -25.23 9.95
C ILE A 1005 61.36 -26.00 9.96
N PRO A 1006 61.56 -27.29 9.55
CA PRO A 1006 60.67 -28.38 9.08
C PRO A 1006 60.42 -29.41 10.22
N SER A 1007 60.42 -30.77 10.16
CA SER A 1007 60.72 -31.88 9.21
C SER A 1007 59.96 -33.16 9.70
N GLN A 1008 59.37 -34.05 8.87
CA GLN A 1008 59.87 -35.04 7.89
C GLN A 1008 60.39 -36.37 8.52
N GLU A 1009 59.79 -37.51 8.10
CA GLU A 1009 60.09 -38.93 8.44
C GLU A 1009 59.93 -39.36 9.94
N GLY A 1010 59.61 -40.61 10.32
CA GLY A 1010 59.23 -41.84 9.59
C GLY A 1010 58.93 -43.03 10.54
N ASP A 1011 58.20 -44.04 10.05
CA ASP A 1011 57.96 -45.43 10.53
C ASP A 1011 57.37 -45.77 11.94
N ASP A 1012 56.15 -46.33 11.91
CA ASP A 1012 55.57 -47.53 12.57
C ASP A 1012 56.02 -48.05 13.97
N GLN A 1013 55.04 -48.25 14.88
CA GLN A 1013 54.46 -49.58 15.18
C GLN A 1013 53.18 -49.55 16.07
N ASP A 1014 52.44 -50.67 16.07
CA ASP A 1014 51.11 -50.93 16.67
C ASP A 1014 50.92 -50.54 18.16
N LEU A 1015 49.74 -50.13 18.65
CA LEU A 1015 48.56 -51.01 18.83
C LEU A 1015 47.21 -50.24 19.06
N PHE A 1016 46.10 -51.00 19.01
CA PHE A 1016 44.69 -50.58 19.24
C PHE A 1016 44.03 -49.73 18.14
N ALA A 1017 43.49 -50.39 17.11
CA ALA A 1017 42.54 -49.83 16.15
C ALA A 1017 41.19 -50.57 16.18
N SER A 1018 40.19 -49.99 16.86
CA SER A 1018 38.78 -50.41 16.85
C SER A 1018 37.93 -49.28 17.46
N GLN A 1019 36.72 -48.95 17.02
CA GLN A 1019 35.92 -49.43 15.89
C GLN A 1019 35.01 -48.25 15.46
N SER A 1020 34.73 -48.10 14.17
CA SER A 1020 33.69 -47.19 13.67
C SER A 1020 32.89 -47.86 12.57
N THR A 1021 31.58 -48.03 12.79
CA THR A 1021 30.66 -48.71 11.88
C THR A 1021 29.80 -47.70 11.12
N PRO A 1022 29.85 -47.65 9.77
CA PRO A 1022 28.99 -46.78 8.96
C PRO A 1022 27.60 -47.39 8.74
N ASP A 1023 26.70 -46.55 8.23
CA ASP A 1023 25.31 -46.88 7.85
C ASP A 1023 25.23 -47.54 6.46
N ILE A 1024 24.12 -48.22 6.14
CA ILE A 1024 24.00 -49.06 4.94
C ILE A 1024 22.66 -48.89 4.18
N GLU A 1025 22.79 -48.58 2.90
CA GLU A 1025 21.73 -48.66 1.86
C GLU A 1025 22.29 -49.47 0.67
N ASP A 1026 21.39 -50.07 -0.11
CA ASP A 1026 21.62 -50.94 -1.28
C ASP A 1026 22.26 -52.35 -1.06
N VAL A 1027 21.90 -53.27 -1.99
CA VAL A 1027 22.37 -54.67 -2.20
C VAL A 1027 21.69 -55.79 -1.35
N LEU A 1028 21.01 -56.81 -1.91
CA LEU A 1028 20.53 -57.07 -3.30
C LEU A 1028 19.35 -58.11 -3.33
N THR A 1029 18.60 -58.12 -4.44
CA THR A 1029 17.56 -59.11 -4.86
C THR A 1029 18.18 -60.42 -5.42
N PRO A 1030 17.49 -61.57 -5.69
CA PRO A 1030 16.39 -61.79 -6.69
C PRO A 1030 15.19 -62.60 -6.07
N VAL A 1031 14.28 -63.39 -6.68
CA VAL A 1031 14.07 -64.09 -8.00
C VAL A 1031 12.55 -64.10 -8.37
N SER A 1032 12.15 -64.67 -9.52
CA SER A 1032 10.77 -64.76 -10.07
C SER A 1032 10.27 -66.20 -10.29
N GLN A 1033 8.94 -66.46 -10.18
CA GLN A 1033 8.21 -67.30 -11.16
C GLN A 1033 6.66 -67.26 -11.08
N ASN A 1034 6.03 -67.19 -12.26
CA ASN A 1034 4.71 -67.70 -12.71
C ASN A 1034 3.55 -68.03 -11.74
N ALA A 1035 2.40 -67.38 -11.97
CA ALA A 1035 1.12 -68.06 -12.24
C ALA A 1035 0.11 -67.13 -12.96
N ARG A 1036 -0.79 -67.70 -13.78
CA ARG A 1036 -1.93 -66.99 -14.39
C ARG A 1036 -3.20 -67.23 -13.59
N MET A 1037 -4.07 -66.23 -13.44
CA MET A 1037 -5.54 -66.35 -13.59
C MET A 1037 -6.17 -64.96 -13.63
N GLY A 1038 -7.12 -64.73 -14.54
CA GLY A 1038 -7.81 -63.45 -14.71
C GLY A 1038 -9.30 -63.53 -14.35
N PRO A 1039 -9.95 -62.42 -13.95
CA PRO A 1039 -11.37 -62.39 -13.63
C PRO A 1039 -12.25 -62.24 -14.88
N THR A 1040 -13.34 -63.01 -14.92
CA THR A 1040 -14.25 -63.16 -16.07
C THR A 1040 -15.21 -61.99 -16.26
N VAL A 1041 -15.51 -61.65 -17.52
CA VAL A 1041 -16.60 -60.72 -17.88
C VAL A 1041 -17.97 -61.34 -17.57
N THR A 1042 -18.79 -60.67 -16.76
CA THR A 1042 -20.20 -61.02 -16.56
C THR A 1042 -21.11 -59.85 -16.94
N SER A 1043 -21.70 -59.92 -18.14
CA SER A 1043 -22.73 -58.97 -18.57
C SER A 1043 -24.05 -59.22 -17.84
N ASN A 1044 -24.67 -58.19 -17.27
CA ASN A 1044 -26.02 -58.30 -16.70
C ASN A 1044 -26.99 -57.32 -17.39
N LYS A 1045 -27.67 -57.82 -18.42
CA LYS A 1045 -28.78 -57.12 -19.10
C LYS A 1045 -29.98 -57.04 -18.15
N ARG A 1046 -30.37 -55.84 -17.72
CA ARG A 1046 -31.73 -55.60 -17.18
C ARG A 1046 -32.54 -54.72 -18.11
N LYS A 1047 -33.41 -55.35 -18.90
CA LYS A 1047 -34.56 -54.69 -19.52
C LYS A 1047 -35.52 -54.23 -18.41
N ARG A 1048 -35.96 -52.97 -18.44
CA ARG A 1048 -37.29 -52.56 -17.98
C ARG A 1048 -37.93 -51.73 -19.09
N GLY A 1049 -39.25 -51.86 -19.24
CA GLY A 1049 -40.02 -51.14 -20.27
C GLY A 1049 -40.20 -49.66 -19.91
N GLY A 1050 -40.49 -48.85 -20.93
CA GLY A 1050 -40.66 -47.41 -20.76
C GLY A 1050 -42.04 -46.98 -20.26
N SER A 1051 -42.11 -45.72 -19.84
CA SER A 1051 -43.31 -44.91 -19.66
C SER A 1051 -42.91 -43.44 -19.87
N ASP A 1052 -43.13 -42.93 -21.08
CA ASP A 1052 -42.49 -41.71 -21.62
C ASP A 1052 -42.71 -40.42 -20.78
N ASP A 1053 -43.76 -40.38 -19.96
CA ASP A 1053 -44.10 -39.21 -19.15
C ASP A 1053 -43.11 -38.91 -18.00
N THR A 1054 -42.27 -39.88 -17.60
CA THR A 1054 -41.35 -39.70 -16.46
C THR A 1054 -39.98 -39.09 -16.82
N GLU A 1055 -39.42 -39.38 -18.01
CA GLU A 1055 -38.09 -38.88 -18.38
C GLU A 1055 -38.09 -37.36 -18.68
N ASN A 1056 -39.19 -36.82 -19.23
CA ASN A 1056 -39.30 -35.39 -19.54
C ASN A 1056 -39.23 -34.50 -18.28
N MET A 1057 -39.86 -34.91 -17.18
CA MET A 1057 -39.84 -34.15 -15.92
C MET A 1057 -38.45 -34.16 -15.26
N ASP A 1058 -37.72 -35.28 -15.33
CA ASP A 1058 -36.40 -35.41 -14.73
C ASP A 1058 -35.33 -34.67 -15.55
N ASN A 1059 -35.44 -34.67 -16.89
CA ASN A 1059 -34.52 -33.94 -17.76
C ASN A 1059 -34.66 -32.41 -17.66
N LEU A 1060 -35.87 -31.89 -17.42
CA LEU A 1060 -36.09 -30.45 -17.17
C LEU A 1060 -35.41 -29.93 -15.89
N SER A 1061 -34.90 -30.80 -15.01
CA SER A 1061 -34.13 -30.42 -13.81
C SER A 1061 -32.63 -30.18 -14.07
N LYS A 1062 -32.11 -30.64 -15.23
CA LYS A 1062 -30.67 -30.66 -15.57
C LYS A 1062 -30.25 -29.40 -16.34
N SER A 1063 -28.95 -29.19 -16.54
CA SER A 1063 -28.47 -28.11 -17.40
C SER A 1063 -28.79 -28.41 -18.87
N TRP A 1064 -29.02 -27.36 -19.67
CA TRP A 1064 -29.21 -27.54 -21.12
C TRP A 1064 -27.99 -28.18 -21.80
N ARG A 1065 -26.78 -28.06 -21.22
CA ARG A 1065 -25.58 -28.77 -21.71
C ARG A 1065 -25.60 -30.27 -21.39
N ASP A 1066 -26.21 -30.68 -20.29
CA ASP A 1066 -26.31 -32.09 -19.89
C ASP A 1066 -27.32 -32.83 -20.78
N VAL A 1067 -28.33 -32.11 -21.29
CA VAL A 1067 -29.43 -32.65 -22.11
C VAL A 1067 -29.19 -32.51 -23.62
N LEU A 1068 -28.60 -31.38 -24.07
CA LEU A 1068 -28.36 -31.11 -25.49
C LEU A 1068 -26.89 -31.30 -25.92
N GLY A 1069 -25.98 -31.51 -24.98
CA GLY A 1069 -24.54 -31.59 -25.23
C GLY A 1069 -23.87 -30.22 -25.42
N ASN A 1070 -22.63 -30.24 -25.89
CA ASN A 1070 -21.89 -29.02 -26.23
C ASN A 1070 -22.44 -28.39 -27.53
N PRO A 1071 -22.54 -27.05 -27.60
CA PRO A 1071 -22.95 -26.38 -28.84
C PRO A 1071 -21.94 -26.62 -29.97
N PRO A 1072 -22.38 -26.78 -31.22
CA PRO A 1072 -21.48 -26.73 -32.37
C PRO A 1072 -20.85 -25.33 -32.48
N SER A 1073 -19.73 -25.23 -33.20
CA SER A 1073 -19.17 -23.93 -33.60
C SER A 1073 -20.16 -23.17 -34.48
N MET A 1074 -20.06 -21.84 -34.48
CA MET A 1074 -20.91 -20.97 -35.32
C MET A 1074 -20.64 -21.17 -36.82
N GLY A 1075 -19.39 -21.53 -37.15
CA GLY A 1075 -18.92 -21.81 -38.51
C GLY A 1075 -18.76 -20.56 -39.36
N SER A 1076 -18.36 -20.79 -40.61
CA SER A 1076 -18.34 -19.76 -41.67
C SER A 1076 -19.16 -20.17 -42.89
N THR A 1077 -19.50 -21.45 -43.01
CA THR A 1077 -20.36 -21.96 -44.08
C THR A 1077 -21.85 -21.85 -43.72
N LYS A 1078 -22.68 -21.74 -44.76
CA LYS A 1078 -24.16 -21.67 -44.64
C LYS A 1078 -24.77 -22.91 -43.97
N GLU A 1079 -24.07 -24.05 -43.96
CA GLU A 1079 -24.52 -25.28 -43.31
C GLU A 1079 -24.15 -25.36 -41.83
N GLU A 1080 -22.94 -24.94 -41.46
CA GLU A 1080 -22.56 -24.83 -40.04
C GLU A 1080 -23.43 -23.81 -39.33
N LEU A 1081 -23.65 -22.63 -39.93
CA LEU A 1081 -24.53 -21.61 -39.39
C LEU A 1081 -25.97 -22.14 -39.21
N ARG A 1082 -26.47 -22.95 -40.14
CA ARG A 1082 -27.76 -23.65 -40.00
C ARG A 1082 -27.76 -24.66 -38.85
N LYS A 1083 -26.68 -25.44 -38.67
CA LYS A 1083 -26.53 -26.37 -37.53
C LYS A 1083 -26.48 -25.62 -36.20
N TRP A 1084 -25.76 -24.50 -36.13
CA TRP A 1084 -25.70 -23.61 -34.96
C TRP A 1084 -27.05 -22.98 -34.64
N VAL A 1085 -27.74 -22.37 -35.62
CA VAL A 1085 -29.09 -21.81 -35.42
C VAL A 1085 -30.09 -22.88 -34.98
N THR A 1086 -30.01 -24.10 -35.54
CA THR A 1086 -30.86 -25.23 -35.13
C THR A 1086 -30.59 -25.63 -33.68
N PHE A 1087 -29.32 -25.62 -33.24
CA PHE A 1087 -28.95 -25.86 -31.85
C PHE A 1087 -29.45 -24.74 -30.92
N GLN A 1088 -29.26 -23.47 -31.27
CA GLN A 1088 -29.75 -22.36 -30.44
C GLN A 1088 -31.29 -22.37 -30.32
N LYS A 1089 -32.02 -22.70 -31.39
CA LYS A 1089 -33.48 -22.89 -31.33
C LYS A 1089 -33.88 -23.96 -30.30
N LYS A 1090 -33.29 -25.16 -30.36
CA LYS A 1090 -33.54 -26.24 -29.38
C LYS A 1090 -33.18 -25.83 -27.95
N LYS A 1091 -32.08 -25.10 -27.77
CA LYS A 1091 -31.67 -24.56 -26.46
C LYS A 1091 -32.68 -23.53 -25.93
N TRP A 1092 -33.11 -22.58 -26.74
CA TRP A 1092 -34.10 -21.56 -26.34
C TRP A 1092 -35.46 -22.19 -26.03
N GLU A 1093 -35.87 -23.20 -26.79
CA GLU A 1093 -37.09 -23.99 -26.58
C GLU A 1093 -37.04 -24.76 -25.24
N PHE A 1094 -35.94 -25.46 -24.95
CA PHE A 1094 -35.72 -26.09 -23.65
C PHE A 1094 -35.70 -25.07 -22.49
N GLN A 1095 -35.04 -23.92 -22.67
CA GLN A 1095 -35.04 -22.81 -21.69
C GLN A 1095 -36.41 -22.12 -21.55
N LEU A 1096 -37.29 -22.20 -22.54
CA LEU A 1096 -38.68 -21.74 -22.45
C LEU A 1096 -39.52 -22.75 -21.66
N GLN A 1097 -39.37 -24.05 -21.93
CA GLN A 1097 -40.03 -25.12 -21.19
C GLN A 1097 -39.62 -25.13 -19.70
N GLN A 1098 -38.34 -24.90 -19.38
CA GLN A 1098 -37.88 -24.73 -18.00
C GLN A 1098 -38.50 -23.50 -17.30
N ARG A 1099 -38.73 -22.39 -18.02
CA ARG A 1099 -39.42 -21.21 -17.45
C ARG A 1099 -40.91 -21.48 -17.25
N GLN A 1100 -41.57 -22.15 -18.19
CA GLN A 1100 -42.98 -22.52 -18.08
C GLN A 1100 -43.25 -23.57 -16.99
N SER A 1101 -42.34 -24.52 -16.74
CA SER A 1101 -42.50 -25.51 -15.67
C SER A 1101 -42.32 -24.88 -14.28
N ARG A 1102 -41.40 -23.92 -14.12
CA ARG A 1102 -41.27 -23.08 -12.91
C ARG A 1102 -42.54 -22.25 -12.66
N ALA A 1103 -43.04 -21.56 -13.69
CA ALA A 1103 -44.28 -20.78 -13.59
C ALA A 1103 -45.51 -21.66 -13.24
N LYS A 1104 -45.60 -22.90 -13.77
CA LYS A 1104 -46.65 -23.85 -13.39
C LYS A 1104 -46.52 -24.34 -11.94
N ARG A 1105 -45.30 -24.52 -11.41
CA ARG A 1105 -45.09 -24.87 -10.00
C ARG A 1105 -45.52 -23.75 -9.04
N HIS A 1106 -45.31 -22.48 -9.37
CA HIS A 1106 -45.84 -21.36 -8.58
C HIS A 1106 -47.39 -21.31 -8.51
N ARG A 1107 -48.11 -21.95 -9.44
CA ARG A 1107 -49.58 -22.00 -9.46
C ARG A 1107 -50.20 -23.22 -8.76
N LYS A 1108 -49.41 -24.13 -8.19
CA LYS A 1108 -49.89 -25.29 -7.42
C LYS A 1108 -49.10 -25.47 -6.12
N GLY A 1109 -49.64 -24.93 -5.03
CA GLY A 1109 -49.12 -25.11 -3.66
C GLY A 1109 -49.54 -26.46 -3.06
N ASP A 1110 -49.02 -27.57 -3.58
CA ASP A 1110 -49.31 -28.91 -3.08
C ASP A 1110 -48.30 -29.35 -1.99
N TYR A 1111 -48.71 -29.26 -0.72
CA TYR A 1111 -47.99 -29.88 0.42
C TYR A 1111 -48.40 -31.37 0.58
N PRO A 1112 -47.47 -32.33 0.70
CA PRO A 1112 -47.83 -33.72 1.03
C PRO A 1112 -48.24 -33.87 2.50
N SER A 1113 -49.51 -34.20 2.76
CA SER A 1113 -50.02 -34.49 4.10
C SER A 1113 -49.59 -35.86 4.62
N LEU A 1114 -49.17 -35.94 5.88
CA LEU A 1114 -48.79 -37.19 6.54
C LEU A 1114 -50.01 -38.04 6.93
N THR A 1115 -50.17 -39.20 6.29
CA THR A 1115 -50.93 -40.35 6.82
C THR A 1115 -50.11 -41.61 6.58
N GLY A 1116 -49.70 -42.32 7.63
CA GLY A 1116 -48.75 -43.44 7.52
C GLY A 1116 -49.24 -44.75 8.13
N LYS A 1117 -48.42 -45.80 7.98
CA LYS A 1117 -48.33 -46.97 8.88
C LYS A 1117 -47.03 -47.74 8.62
N GLN A 1118 -46.50 -48.32 9.69
CA GLN A 1118 -45.42 -49.31 9.72
C GLN A 1118 -45.90 -50.68 9.16
N PRO A 1119 -45.05 -51.69 8.91
CA PRO A 1119 -43.72 -51.97 9.50
C PRO A 1119 -42.60 -50.95 9.22
#